data_AF-C1GAH5-F1
#
_entry.id   AF-C1GAH5-F1
#
_cell.length_a   1.000
_cell.length_b   1.000
_cell.length_c   1.000
_cell.angle_alpha   90.00
_cell.angle_beta   90.00
_cell.angle_gamma   90.00
#
_symmetry.space_group_name_H-M   'P 1'
#
loop_
_entity.id
_entity.type
_entity.pdbx_description
1 polymer ?
#
loop_
_entity_poly.entity_id
_entity_poly.type
_entity_poly.pdbx_seq_one_letter_code
_entity_poly.pdbx_strand_id
1 'polypeptide(L)'
;MDDNDLSLPREELSKADMTAPALGKKVRTTSVDSSFPVLLPEDPCLRMSQEEFEAAILKTLPNFIGIESEMGVLDILDDDSSFPMFSHDKTGADPKTIQMTQPSTTGNTFVDVLNRAAANPTGEQADATEMARRNRMLTENMGMAYASTQSPILELFNKVDHKGNYYVNNQQPLAETLEEAWKADPLMTLKVIWMVRSIHLGKGDKGMFYRQLGWLKEKHPRTLLMNLKWLHRAVIKKDAKRREGDDHVIFDKVNMGGVEGERTQVEVDDFDVLHGVSHGYWKDLLNILVLSSQERLDMSDPDEVLLRDCRVRKEQHDGMRQRRNRSRTHLRGAVRGKMRGGARGRNRLAREQPTPAQRQERKKCAVELVKQQKAASKEEKARRHAHILNRLARDPFHRALHLTVARLFADQLRKDKLLLESGNKDNKESLRGLSLCAKWAPSLEHFHDKHTLIATTIAELLFPSSALEDYSQLTDPRSRDTYLKYAREHYRAKILSPLRKALSIVERDISAQTFSNIQYSHVPSIAMNKYRELFSTKDSDRFHAYLQDVALGKVTISGAILTPGSLIKQVLGLVNHTGQDAVTYATVLDLQWKTMVQRIKDSGTLSNSMAVCDVSGSMNGPADRLGICPLDHAIGLSLLIAEVTKPPFGGRIITFSQNPQIQVVGGEADGRSLKDKVQYVQRANWGWNTDFIEVFRQVILPLAVENKVPPEDMVKRVFVFSDMQFDQAQGDGMHGFMTPVFGVPGSGPEVNRWQTHHQFVEMEFQKHGYEVPELVYWNLAGRAGAVPVTHDMKGTALVSGQSQALMKAFLDCGVFEEEEIEAMEGDGQGDDSLGENQKKKTRFDPLKIVRKAVGHAGFDMLRVVD
;
A
#
# COMPACT_ATOMS: atom_id res chain seq x y z
N MET A 1 -1.05 59.19 72.67
CA MET A 1 -2.36 59.54 73.23
C MET A 1 -3.38 59.42 72.11
N ASP A 2 -4.12 58.35 71.94
CA ASP A 2 -4.21 57.09 72.69
C ASP A 2 -4.56 55.95 71.74
N ASP A 3 -4.17 54.77 72.20
CA ASP A 3 -4.19 53.46 71.57
C ASP A 3 -5.60 52.96 71.20
N ASN A 4 -5.65 52.22 70.10
CA ASN A 4 -6.74 51.34 69.70
C ASN A 4 -6.13 50.22 68.83
N ASP A 5 -6.48 48.95 68.91
CA ASP A 5 -7.25 48.18 69.87
C ASP A 5 -7.15 46.71 69.38
N LEU A 6 -7.47 45.77 70.27
CA LEU A 6 -8.07 44.45 70.01
C LEU A 6 -7.19 43.29 69.50
N SER A 7 -6.57 42.66 70.50
CA SER A 7 -6.62 41.23 70.83
C SER A 7 -7.42 40.26 69.94
N LEU A 8 -6.77 39.13 69.61
CA LEU A 8 -7.42 37.83 69.43
C LEU A 8 -6.59 36.74 70.17
N PRO A 9 -7.18 36.00 71.12
CA PRO A 9 -6.56 34.80 71.67
C PRO A 9 -6.90 33.54 70.86
N ARG A 10 -6.02 32.55 71.01
CA ARG A 10 -6.07 31.19 70.44
C ARG A 10 -7.41 30.49 70.68
N GLU A 11 -7.93 29.84 69.65
CA GLU A 11 -8.78 28.64 69.78
C GLU A 11 -8.43 27.61 68.71
N GLU A 12 -8.50 26.35 69.14
CA GLU A 12 -8.11 25.13 68.45
C GLU A 12 -8.97 24.86 67.21
N LEU A 13 -8.33 24.60 66.06
CA LEU A 13 -9.01 24.18 64.84
C LEU A 13 -8.84 22.68 64.61
N SER A 14 -9.99 22.02 64.67
CA SER A 14 -10.24 20.61 64.46
C SER A 14 -9.88 20.11 63.06
N LYS A 15 -9.67 18.80 62.96
CA LYS A 15 -9.50 18.04 61.72
C LYS A 15 -10.70 18.25 60.78
N ALA A 16 -10.54 19.05 59.74
CA ALA A 16 -11.40 19.04 58.55
C ALA A 16 -10.57 19.32 57.28
N ASP A 17 -10.89 18.58 56.23
CA ASP A 17 -10.54 18.79 54.82
C ASP A 17 -9.10 18.52 54.35
N MET A 18 -8.73 17.24 54.42
CA MET A 18 -7.87 16.59 53.41
C MET A 18 -8.74 15.71 52.51
N THR A 19 -9.51 16.34 51.61
CA THR A 19 -10.09 15.63 50.45
C THR A 19 -9.38 16.10 49.17
N ALA A 20 -8.71 15.16 48.52
CA ALA A 20 -8.20 15.35 47.17
C ALA A 20 -9.36 15.78 46.25
N PRO A 21 -9.15 16.73 45.31
CA PRO A 21 -10.23 17.18 44.44
C PRO A 21 -10.76 15.97 43.66
N ALA A 22 -12.03 15.66 43.88
CA ALA A 22 -12.75 14.67 43.11
C ALA A 22 -12.55 14.96 41.62
N LEU A 23 -12.16 13.94 40.85
CA LEU A 23 -12.17 13.96 39.39
C LEU A 23 -13.58 14.34 38.94
N GLY A 24 -13.79 15.62 38.67
CA GLY A 24 -15.06 16.13 38.18
C GLY A 24 -15.48 15.33 36.95
N LYS A 25 -16.72 14.82 36.95
CA LYS A 25 -17.35 14.27 35.75
C LYS A 25 -17.13 15.27 34.62
N LYS A 26 -16.38 14.88 33.57
CA LYS A 26 -16.19 15.71 32.39
C LYS A 26 -17.57 16.16 31.91
N VAL A 27 -17.84 17.46 31.94
CA VAL A 27 -19.03 18.06 31.33
C VAL A 27 -19.09 17.57 29.88
N ARG A 28 -20.21 17.00 29.46
CA ARG A 28 -20.40 16.56 28.07
C ARG A 28 -20.45 17.81 27.19
N THR A 29 -19.33 18.16 26.56
CA THR A 29 -19.28 19.23 25.57
C THR A 29 -20.09 18.80 24.35
N THR A 30 -21.18 19.49 24.05
CA THR A 30 -21.99 19.25 22.84
C THR A 30 -21.33 19.94 21.64
N SER A 31 -21.69 19.55 20.40
CA SER A 31 -21.23 20.27 19.21
C SER A 31 -21.76 21.72 19.18
N VAL A 32 -22.87 21.99 19.88
CA VAL A 32 -23.51 23.31 19.94
C VAL A 32 -22.66 24.30 20.73
N ASP A 33 -22.00 23.84 21.79
CA ASP A 33 -21.11 24.65 22.65
C ASP A 33 -19.68 24.77 22.10
N SER A 34 -19.40 24.15 20.95
CA SER A 34 -18.06 24.15 20.37
C SER A 34 -17.70 25.49 19.74
N SER A 35 -16.47 25.93 19.97
CA SER A 35 -15.84 27.08 19.31
C SER A 35 -15.25 26.75 17.94
N PHE A 36 -15.44 25.51 17.46
CA PHE A 36 -14.97 25.10 16.15
C PHE A 36 -15.84 25.71 15.04
N PRO A 37 -15.25 26.33 14.01
CA PRO A 37 -16.04 26.97 12.95
C PRO A 37 -16.69 25.91 12.05
N VAL A 38 -18.00 26.05 11.82
CA VAL A 38 -18.79 25.07 11.04
C VAL A 38 -19.42 25.64 9.78
N LEU A 39 -19.43 26.96 9.60
CA LEU A 39 -20.11 27.63 8.50
C LEU A 39 -19.54 27.23 7.14
N LEU A 40 -20.39 26.73 6.25
CA LEU A 40 -20.07 26.52 4.83
C LEU A 40 -21.08 27.29 3.96
N PRO A 41 -20.69 27.79 2.78
CA PRO A 41 -21.63 28.37 1.82
C PRO A 41 -22.72 27.36 1.46
N GLU A 42 -23.91 27.85 1.13
CA GLU A 42 -24.96 26.99 0.61
C GLU A 42 -24.65 26.61 -0.83
N ASP A 43 -24.84 25.34 -1.16
CA ASP A 43 -24.52 24.80 -2.47
C ASP A 43 -25.77 24.16 -3.09
N PRO A 44 -26.26 24.67 -4.23
CA PRO A 44 -27.45 24.12 -4.90
C PRO A 44 -27.31 22.63 -5.25
N CYS A 45 -26.09 22.16 -5.51
CA CYS A 45 -25.81 20.77 -5.85
C CYS A 45 -26.15 19.77 -4.73
N LEU A 46 -26.34 20.24 -3.49
CA LEU A 46 -26.77 19.40 -2.38
C LEU A 46 -28.25 18.98 -2.47
N ARG A 47 -29.05 19.67 -3.27
CA ARG A 47 -30.50 19.43 -3.41
C ARG A 47 -30.92 18.83 -4.74
N MET A 48 -29.99 18.70 -5.68
CA MET A 48 -30.21 18.10 -7.00
C MET A 48 -30.34 16.57 -6.90
N SER A 49 -31.09 15.97 -7.83
CA SER A 49 -31.08 14.52 -8.05
C SER A 49 -29.67 14.03 -8.44
N GLN A 50 -29.45 12.71 -8.43
CA GLN A 50 -28.12 12.16 -8.73
C GLN A 50 -27.69 12.43 -10.18
N GLU A 51 -28.59 12.30 -11.13
CA GLU A 51 -28.33 12.56 -12.56
C GLU A 51 -28.03 14.04 -12.81
N GLU A 52 -28.86 14.93 -12.26
CA GLU A 52 -28.64 16.39 -12.37
C GLU A 52 -27.32 16.80 -11.72
N PHE A 53 -26.96 16.19 -10.59
CA PHE A 53 -25.72 16.44 -9.89
C PHE A 53 -24.49 16.03 -10.71
N GLU A 54 -24.52 14.82 -11.28
CA GLU A 54 -23.43 14.32 -12.13
C GLU A 54 -23.28 15.20 -13.38
N ALA A 55 -24.38 15.53 -14.05
CA ALA A 55 -24.36 16.44 -15.20
C ALA A 55 -23.82 17.84 -14.83
N ALA A 56 -24.24 18.39 -13.70
CA ALA A 56 -23.80 19.69 -13.22
C ALA A 56 -22.30 19.71 -12.91
N ILE A 57 -21.78 18.68 -12.23
CA ILE A 57 -20.35 18.58 -11.92
C ILE A 57 -19.52 18.40 -13.18
N LEU A 58 -19.90 17.47 -14.06
CA LEU A 58 -19.14 17.19 -15.28
C LEU A 58 -19.04 18.43 -16.17
N LYS A 59 -20.09 19.26 -16.22
CA LYS A 59 -20.06 20.54 -16.96
C LYS A 59 -19.06 21.55 -16.38
N THR A 60 -18.80 21.52 -15.07
CA THR A 60 -17.86 22.46 -14.41
C THR A 60 -16.40 22.06 -14.52
N LEU A 61 -16.11 20.81 -14.91
CA LEU A 61 -14.76 20.29 -15.00
C LEU A 61 -14.23 20.42 -16.43
N PRO A 62 -12.92 20.69 -16.60
CA PRO A 62 -12.31 20.73 -17.92
C PRO A 62 -12.52 19.38 -18.62
N ASN A 63 -12.77 19.45 -19.92
CA ASN A 63 -12.79 18.29 -20.80
C ASN A 63 -11.47 18.31 -21.56
N PHE A 64 -10.60 17.35 -21.31
CA PHE A 64 -9.32 17.27 -22.02
C PHE A 64 -9.40 16.37 -23.27
N ILE A 65 -10.61 16.07 -23.76
CA ILE A 65 -10.83 15.39 -25.05
C ILE A 65 -10.07 16.14 -26.15
N GLY A 66 -9.04 15.51 -26.72
CA GLY A 66 -8.49 15.88 -28.03
C GLY A 66 -7.62 17.14 -28.08
N ILE A 67 -7.08 17.65 -26.97
CA ILE A 67 -6.06 18.71 -26.99
C ILE A 67 -4.67 18.10 -27.26
N GLU A 68 -4.53 17.39 -28.39
CA GLU A 68 -3.27 17.30 -29.11
C GLU A 68 -3.22 18.33 -30.27
N SER A 69 -4.24 19.21 -30.41
CA SER A 69 -4.33 20.17 -31.53
C SER A 69 -4.20 21.66 -31.18
N GLU A 70 -4.16 22.08 -29.91
CA GLU A 70 -4.08 23.52 -29.54
C GLU A 70 -2.89 23.88 -28.61
N MET A 71 -1.75 23.22 -28.80
CA MET A 71 -0.43 23.85 -28.60
C MET A 71 0.35 23.96 -29.92
N GLY A 72 -0.36 23.93 -31.05
CA GLY A 72 0.20 24.03 -32.40
C GLY A 72 -0.27 25.28 -33.14
N VAL A 73 -0.04 26.47 -32.59
CA VAL A 73 0.01 27.71 -33.38
C VAL A 73 1.07 28.65 -32.80
N LEU A 74 2.33 28.37 -33.09
CA LEU A 74 3.29 29.41 -33.43
C LEU A 74 4.17 28.87 -34.56
N ASP A 75 3.80 29.31 -35.77
CA ASP A 75 4.44 29.21 -37.08
C ASP A 75 5.52 28.14 -37.33
N ILE A 76 5.14 27.23 -38.23
CA ILE A 76 5.98 26.37 -39.04
C ILE A 76 7.00 27.22 -39.81
N LEU A 77 8.28 26.99 -39.56
CA LEU A 77 9.26 26.82 -40.63
C LEU A 77 10.12 25.61 -40.30
N ASP A 78 10.27 24.76 -41.30
CA ASP A 78 10.85 23.41 -41.26
C ASP A 78 12.26 23.32 -40.67
N ASP A 79 12.51 22.14 -40.08
CA ASP A 79 13.69 21.28 -40.26
C ASP A 79 14.56 20.94 -39.01
N ASP A 80 14.68 19.63 -38.81
CA ASP A 80 15.61 18.77 -38.06
C ASP A 80 16.37 19.20 -36.77
N SER A 81 16.21 18.31 -35.77
CA SER A 81 17.23 17.77 -34.83
C SER A 81 17.51 18.42 -33.45
N SER A 82 17.38 17.56 -32.43
CA SER A 82 18.16 17.49 -31.17
C SER A 82 17.99 18.55 -30.07
N PHE A 83 17.45 18.11 -28.94
CA PHE A 83 17.54 18.76 -27.63
C PHE A 83 18.97 18.72 -27.06
N PRO A 84 19.54 19.84 -26.55
CA PRO A 84 20.68 19.80 -25.65
C PRO A 84 20.28 20.13 -24.20
N MET A 85 20.90 19.37 -23.29
CA MET A 85 20.84 19.49 -21.85
C MET A 85 21.75 20.64 -21.36
N PHE A 86 21.27 21.42 -20.39
CA PHE A 86 22.00 22.52 -19.75
C PHE A 86 23.12 22.01 -18.83
N SER A 87 24.32 22.60 -18.98
CA SER A 87 25.28 22.76 -17.88
C SER A 87 25.89 24.18 -17.91
N HIS A 88 25.83 24.86 -16.77
CA HIS A 88 26.50 26.13 -16.53
C HIS A 88 28.02 25.95 -16.44
N ASP A 89 28.80 26.71 -17.21
CA ASP A 89 29.90 27.48 -16.64
C ASP A 89 30.25 28.70 -17.51
N LYS A 90 30.61 29.83 -16.88
CA LYS A 90 30.88 31.12 -17.51
C LYS A 90 32.39 31.38 -17.56
N THR A 91 32.96 31.53 -18.75
CA THR A 91 34.12 32.41 -19.00
C THR A 91 34.08 32.91 -20.45
N GLY A 92 34.28 34.21 -20.65
CA GLY A 92 34.06 34.89 -21.93
C GLY A 92 35.23 34.81 -22.91
N ALA A 93 34.89 34.77 -24.20
CA ALA A 93 35.66 35.30 -25.33
C ALA A 93 34.79 35.33 -26.59
N ASP A 94 35.01 36.34 -27.44
CA ASP A 94 34.24 36.74 -28.64
C ASP A 94 33.98 35.64 -29.70
N PRO A 95 32.91 35.78 -30.52
CA PRO A 95 32.51 34.77 -31.49
C PRO A 95 33.30 34.89 -32.80
N LYS A 96 34.09 33.86 -33.13
CA LYS A 96 34.50 33.58 -34.51
C LYS A 96 34.07 32.16 -34.88
N THR A 97 33.14 32.09 -35.82
CA THR A 97 32.92 31.03 -36.82
C THR A 97 33.49 29.64 -36.48
N ILE A 98 32.63 28.74 -36.00
CA ILE A 98 32.91 27.30 -36.00
C ILE A 98 32.20 26.70 -37.22
N GLN A 99 32.97 26.39 -38.26
CA GLN A 99 32.57 25.48 -39.33
C GLN A 99 32.33 24.09 -38.73
N MET A 100 31.19 23.48 -39.04
CA MET A 100 31.02 22.03 -38.85
C MET A 100 32.02 21.29 -39.75
N THR A 101 33.12 20.82 -39.16
CA THR A 101 34.01 19.87 -39.82
C THR A 101 33.30 18.52 -39.89
N GLN A 102 32.86 18.12 -41.09
CA GLN A 102 32.66 16.71 -41.40
C GLN A 102 33.93 15.94 -41.01
N PRO A 103 33.85 14.74 -40.40
CA PRO A 103 35.04 13.96 -40.13
C PRO A 103 35.76 13.74 -41.45
N SER A 104 37.01 14.19 -41.54
CA SER A 104 37.81 14.05 -42.75
C SER A 104 38.01 12.56 -43.04
N THR A 105 37.19 12.00 -43.92
CA THR A 105 37.42 10.66 -44.45
C THR A 105 38.68 10.73 -45.28
N THR A 106 39.72 10.02 -44.84
CA THR A 106 41.03 9.99 -45.50
C THR A 106 41.01 9.25 -46.84
N GLY A 107 39.85 8.73 -47.27
CA GLY A 107 39.69 7.92 -48.48
C GLY A 107 40.27 6.51 -48.32
N ASN A 108 40.86 6.21 -47.16
CA ASN A 108 41.35 4.90 -46.79
C ASN A 108 40.49 4.37 -45.63
N THR A 109 39.64 3.40 -45.94
CA THR A 109 38.69 2.77 -45.01
C THR A 109 39.37 2.22 -43.76
N PHE A 110 40.60 1.72 -43.85
CA PHE A 110 41.33 1.19 -42.69
C PHE A 110 41.78 2.31 -41.74
N VAL A 111 42.24 3.44 -42.28
CA VAL A 111 42.66 4.61 -41.49
C VAL A 111 41.46 5.31 -40.87
N ASP A 112 40.33 5.38 -41.56
CA ASP A 112 39.08 5.91 -41.02
C ASP A 112 38.47 5.00 -39.92
N VAL A 113 38.73 3.69 -39.97
CA VAL A 113 38.39 2.77 -38.87
C VAL A 113 39.35 2.94 -37.69
N LEU A 114 40.67 3.09 -37.93
CA LEU A 114 41.65 3.37 -36.88
C LEU A 114 41.39 4.69 -36.17
N ASN A 115 41.04 5.75 -36.91
CA ASN A 115 40.70 7.06 -36.34
C ASN A 115 39.41 6.99 -35.50
N ARG A 116 38.41 6.22 -35.93
CA ARG A 116 37.20 5.95 -35.13
C ARG A 116 37.51 5.13 -33.88
N ALA A 117 38.37 4.11 -33.98
CA ALA A 117 38.82 3.32 -32.83
C ALA A 117 39.66 4.14 -31.85
N ALA A 118 40.49 5.07 -32.34
CA ALA A 118 41.29 5.98 -31.52
C ALA A 118 40.44 7.04 -30.81
N ALA A 119 39.32 7.48 -31.41
CA ALA A 119 38.38 8.42 -30.81
C ALA A 119 37.50 7.78 -29.71
N ASN A 120 37.30 6.45 -29.74
CA ASN A 120 36.55 5.70 -28.74
C ASN A 120 37.30 4.39 -28.36
N PRO A 121 38.41 4.50 -27.60
CA PRO A 121 39.37 3.40 -27.41
C PRO A 121 38.83 2.22 -26.56
N THR A 122 37.77 2.43 -25.76
CA THR A 122 37.13 1.37 -24.97
C THR A 122 35.94 0.72 -25.68
N GLY A 123 35.45 1.29 -26.78
CA GLY A 123 34.25 0.81 -27.49
C GLY A 123 32.93 1.07 -26.75
N GLU A 124 32.96 1.72 -25.58
CA GLU A 124 31.81 1.86 -24.68
C GLU A 124 30.59 2.53 -25.33
N GLN A 125 30.78 3.58 -26.13
CA GLN A 125 29.65 4.23 -26.83
C GLN A 125 29.03 3.35 -27.92
N ALA A 126 29.82 2.52 -28.61
CA ALA A 126 29.33 1.60 -29.63
C ALA A 126 28.56 0.44 -28.96
N ASP A 127 29.11 -0.09 -27.87
CA ASP A 127 28.47 -1.10 -27.03
C ASP A 127 27.16 -0.58 -26.40
N ALA A 128 27.14 0.67 -25.92
CA ALA A 128 25.92 1.31 -25.40
C ALA A 128 24.85 1.51 -26.49
N THR A 129 25.25 1.94 -27.70
CA THR A 129 24.34 2.10 -28.84
C THR A 129 23.75 0.76 -29.26
N GLU A 130 24.57 -0.29 -29.28
CA GLU A 130 24.14 -1.62 -29.64
C GLU A 130 23.28 -2.29 -28.54
N MET A 131 23.59 -2.05 -27.26
CA MET A 131 22.72 -2.43 -26.14
C MET A 131 21.34 -1.78 -26.25
N ALA A 132 21.30 -0.47 -26.51
CA ALA A 132 20.04 0.25 -26.70
C ALA A 132 19.25 -0.31 -27.89
N ARG A 133 19.92 -0.55 -29.02
CA ARG A 133 19.33 -1.17 -30.22
C ARG A 133 18.72 -2.54 -29.92
N ARG A 134 19.34 -3.33 -29.05
CA ARG A 134 18.87 -4.66 -28.64
C ARG A 134 17.94 -4.64 -27.43
N ASN A 135 17.53 -3.49 -26.91
CA ASN A 135 16.78 -3.39 -25.65
C ASN A 135 17.51 -4.13 -24.49
N ARG A 136 18.80 -3.84 -24.28
CA ARG A 136 19.65 -4.46 -23.25
C ARG A 136 20.13 -3.44 -22.24
N MET A 137 20.25 -3.86 -20.99
CA MET A 137 20.77 -3.07 -19.89
C MET A 137 21.46 -3.96 -18.85
N LEU A 138 22.50 -3.45 -18.20
CA LEU A 138 23.12 -4.11 -17.06
C LEU A 138 22.34 -3.80 -15.78
N THR A 139 22.14 -4.82 -14.92
CA THR A 139 21.66 -4.65 -13.55
C THR A 139 22.72 -3.92 -12.69
N GLU A 140 22.35 -3.50 -11.47
CA GLU A 140 23.33 -2.97 -10.50
C GLU A 140 24.47 -3.96 -10.20
N ASN A 141 24.22 -5.25 -10.39
CA ASN A 141 25.21 -6.32 -10.18
C ASN A 141 25.87 -6.78 -11.50
N MET A 142 25.84 -5.94 -12.54
CA MET A 142 26.49 -6.18 -13.84
C MET A 142 25.94 -7.40 -14.61
N GLY A 143 24.73 -7.83 -14.28
CA GLY A 143 24.00 -8.87 -14.98
C GLY A 143 23.30 -8.36 -16.24
N MET A 144 23.35 -9.11 -17.35
CA MET A 144 22.68 -8.71 -18.59
C MET A 144 21.17 -9.02 -18.53
N ALA A 145 20.35 -7.99 -18.76
CA ALA A 145 18.90 -8.06 -18.75
C ALA A 145 18.32 -7.10 -19.81
N TYR A 146 16.99 -7.04 -19.93
CA TYR A 146 16.33 -6.14 -20.86
C TYR A 146 16.23 -4.73 -20.29
N ALA A 147 16.31 -3.69 -21.12
CA ALA A 147 16.18 -2.30 -20.65
C ALA A 147 14.71 -1.93 -20.34
N SER A 148 13.76 -2.52 -21.07
CA SER A 148 12.32 -2.29 -20.96
C SER A 148 11.57 -3.57 -21.30
N THR A 149 10.32 -3.67 -20.83
CA THR A 149 9.42 -4.78 -21.23
C THR A 149 8.86 -4.61 -22.64
N GLN A 150 9.07 -3.44 -23.26
CA GLN A 150 8.48 -2.99 -24.53
C GLN A 150 6.95 -2.86 -24.48
N SER A 151 6.35 -2.79 -23.29
CA SER A 151 4.92 -2.52 -23.09
C SER A 151 4.71 -1.55 -21.91
N PRO A 152 4.27 -0.31 -22.16
CA PRO A 152 4.02 0.67 -21.10
C PRO A 152 3.03 0.19 -20.04
N ILE A 153 2.01 -0.58 -20.46
CA ILE A 153 1.00 -1.15 -19.55
C ILE A 153 1.63 -2.18 -18.62
N LEU A 154 2.51 -3.04 -19.13
CA LEU A 154 3.20 -4.03 -18.33
C LEU A 154 4.21 -3.38 -17.37
N GLU A 155 4.86 -2.30 -17.79
CA GLU A 155 5.72 -1.50 -16.92
C GLU A 155 4.91 -0.86 -15.79
N LEU A 156 3.80 -0.21 -16.11
CA LEU A 156 2.91 0.37 -15.11
C LEU A 156 2.38 -0.69 -14.13
N PHE A 157 1.95 -1.84 -14.65
CA PHE A 157 1.50 -2.97 -13.85
C PHE A 157 2.59 -3.46 -12.90
N ASN A 158 3.87 -3.36 -13.29
CA ASN A 158 5.01 -3.83 -12.50
C ASN A 158 5.69 -2.78 -11.62
N LYS A 159 5.29 -1.51 -11.69
CA LYS A 159 5.77 -0.47 -10.77
C LYS A 159 5.44 -0.83 -9.31
N VAL A 160 6.40 -0.63 -8.42
CA VAL A 160 6.28 -0.78 -6.97
C VAL A 160 6.56 0.57 -6.31
N ASP A 161 5.87 0.91 -5.22
CA ASP A 161 6.02 2.21 -4.55
C ASP A 161 7.36 2.31 -3.80
N HIS A 162 8.07 3.41 -4.05
CA HIS A 162 9.31 3.75 -3.36
C HIS A 162 9.04 4.62 -2.16
N LYS A 163 8.81 3.99 -1.00
CA LYS A 163 8.81 4.73 0.27
C LYS A 163 10.23 4.85 0.80
N GLY A 164 11.09 5.55 0.06
CA GLY A 164 12.47 5.81 0.46
C GLY A 164 13.27 6.59 -0.59
N ASN A 165 13.94 7.64 -0.14
CA ASN A 165 14.80 8.53 -0.93
C ASN A 165 16.13 7.89 -1.41
N TYR A 166 16.24 6.56 -1.40
CA TYR A 166 17.55 5.90 -1.44
C TYR A 166 18.09 5.58 -2.84
N TYR A 167 17.27 5.52 -3.90
CA TYR A 167 17.76 5.29 -5.27
C TYR A 167 16.80 5.94 -6.29
N VAL A 168 17.06 7.19 -6.70
CA VAL A 168 16.16 7.97 -7.59
C VAL A 168 16.79 8.28 -8.95
N ASN A 169 18.01 7.84 -9.25
CA ASN A 169 18.70 8.43 -10.40
C ASN A 169 18.37 7.86 -11.79
N ASN A 170 17.66 6.73 -11.92
CA ASN A 170 17.45 6.05 -13.22
C ASN A 170 16.03 5.53 -13.50
N GLN A 171 14.99 5.98 -12.77
CA GLN A 171 13.61 5.58 -13.12
C GLN A 171 13.00 6.54 -14.13
N GLN A 172 12.39 6.00 -15.19
CA GLN A 172 11.32 6.73 -15.87
C GLN A 172 10.30 7.19 -14.81
N PRO A 173 10.07 8.51 -14.67
CA PRO A 173 9.09 9.06 -13.76
C PRO A 173 7.75 8.36 -13.91
N LEU A 174 7.08 8.07 -12.79
CA LEU A 174 5.75 7.44 -12.79
C LEU A 174 4.75 8.16 -13.72
N ALA A 175 4.88 9.48 -13.85
CA ALA A 175 4.05 10.29 -14.73
C ALA A 175 4.24 9.94 -16.22
N GLU A 176 5.47 9.70 -16.66
CA GLU A 176 5.77 9.32 -18.05
C GLU A 176 5.21 7.92 -18.34
N THR A 177 5.44 6.95 -17.45
CA THR A 177 4.88 5.60 -17.61
C THR A 177 3.34 5.61 -17.64
N LEU A 178 2.68 6.46 -16.84
CA LEU A 178 1.22 6.62 -16.88
C LEU A 178 0.75 7.24 -18.20
N GLU A 179 1.44 8.25 -18.70
CA GLU A 179 1.12 8.91 -19.96
C GLU A 179 1.24 7.95 -21.14
N GLU A 180 2.34 7.20 -21.22
CA GLU A 180 2.57 6.19 -22.27
C GLU A 180 1.56 5.03 -22.18
N ALA A 181 1.27 4.54 -20.98
CA ALA A 181 0.26 3.49 -20.78
C ALA A 181 -1.14 3.98 -21.16
N TRP A 182 -1.49 5.21 -20.78
CA TRP A 182 -2.78 5.80 -21.12
C TRP A 182 -2.93 5.99 -22.63
N LYS A 183 -1.88 6.44 -23.33
CA LYS A 183 -1.86 6.52 -24.80
C LYS A 183 -2.03 5.15 -25.46
N ALA A 184 -1.49 4.10 -24.86
CA ALA A 184 -1.62 2.74 -25.39
C ALA A 184 -3.04 2.17 -25.19
N ASP A 185 -3.58 2.26 -23.97
CA ASP A 185 -4.95 1.84 -23.65
C ASP A 185 -5.45 2.54 -22.36
N PRO A 186 -6.31 3.57 -22.48
CA PRO A 186 -6.85 4.30 -21.34
C PRO A 186 -7.62 3.43 -20.34
N LEU A 187 -8.44 2.50 -20.85
CA LEU A 187 -9.31 1.68 -20.00
C LEU A 187 -8.49 0.64 -19.25
N MET A 188 -7.55 -0.02 -19.94
CA MET A 188 -6.64 -0.97 -19.30
C MET A 188 -5.75 -0.27 -18.28
N THR A 189 -5.27 0.93 -18.58
CA THR A 189 -4.51 1.76 -17.63
C THR A 189 -5.33 2.10 -16.39
N LEU A 190 -6.60 2.52 -16.57
CA LEU A 190 -7.52 2.78 -15.47
C LEU A 190 -7.73 1.53 -14.60
N LYS A 191 -7.94 0.36 -15.22
CA LYS A 191 -8.09 -0.92 -14.51
C LYS A 191 -6.82 -1.29 -13.74
N VAL A 192 -5.62 -1.07 -14.31
CA VAL A 192 -4.33 -1.26 -13.62
C VAL A 192 -4.24 -0.33 -12.39
N ILE A 193 -4.61 0.95 -12.50
CA ILE A 193 -4.64 1.90 -11.37
C ILE A 193 -5.57 1.39 -10.25
N TRP A 194 -6.77 0.91 -10.58
CA TRP A 194 -7.69 0.33 -9.57
C TRP A 194 -7.15 -0.97 -8.97
N MET A 195 -6.45 -1.77 -9.76
CA MET A 195 -5.81 -3.00 -9.30
C MET A 195 -4.64 -2.72 -8.33
N VAL A 196 -3.92 -1.60 -8.49
CA VAL A 196 -2.94 -1.16 -7.48
C VAL A 196 -3.61 -1.00 -6.11
N ARG A 197 -4.81 -0.40 -6.07
CA ARG A 197 -5.56 -0.25 -4.81
C ARG A 197 -6.25 -1.52 -4.34
N SER A 198 -6.78 -2.35 -5.24
CA SER A 198 -7.70 -3.44 -4.91
C SER A 198 -7.15 -4.36 -3.81
N ILE A 199 -7.86 -4.44 -2.67
CA ILE A 199 -7.45 -5.28 -1.51
C ILE A 199 -7.60 -6.78 -1.83
N HIS A 200 -8.58 -7.12 -2.66
CA HIS A 200 -9.01 -8.50 -2.88
C HIS A 200 -8.58 -9.09 -4.22
N LEU A 201 -8.25 -8.24 -5.20
CA LEU A 201 -7.83 -8.67 -6.55
C LEU A 201 -6.47 -8.09 -6.96
N GLY A 202 -5.81 -7.32 -6.09
CA GLY A 202 -4.68 -6.50 -6.48
C GLY A 202 -3.66 -6.26 -5.39
N LYS A 203 -2.87 -5.19 -5.52
CA LYS A 203 -1.71 -4.94 -4.64
C LYS A 203 -2.08 -4.43 -3.25
N GLY A 204 -3.25 -3.82 -3.09
CA GLY A 204 -3.65 -3.18 -1.84
C GLY A 204 -2.84 -1.92 -1.49
N ASP A 205 -2.09 -1.35 -2.44
CA ASP A 205 -1.19 -0.22 -2.22
C ASP A 205 -1.94 1.11 -2.35
N LYS A 206 -2.29 1.69 -1.21
CA LYS A 206 -2.95 3.00 -1.15
C LYS A 206 -2.01 4.16 -1.48
N GLY A 207 -0.70 4.03 -1.27
CA GLY A 207 0.27 5.12 -1.45
C GLY A 207 0.43 5.42 -2.93
N MET A 208 0.84 4.40 -3.69
CA MET A 208 0.92 4.45 -5.14
C MET A 208 -0.41 4.86 -5.76
N PHE A 209 -1.53 4.29 -5.28
CA PHE A 209 -2.85 4.63 -5.79
C PHE A 209 -3.16 6.12 -5.66
N TYR A 210 -2.92 6.75 -4.49
CA TYR A 210 -3.19 8.19 -4.33
C TYR A 210 -2.32 9.06 -5.23
N ARG A 211 -1.08 8.65 -5.52
CA ARG A 211 -0.20 9.34 -6.48
C ARG A 211 -0.79 9.23 -7.89
N GLN A 212 -1.13 8.02 -8.33
CA GLN A 212 -1.81 7.79 -9.61
C GLN A 212 -3.12 8.57 -9.75
N LEU A 213 -3.90 8.70 -8.66
CA LEU A 213 -5.09 9.56 -8.64
C LEU A 213 -4.74 11.05 -8.76
N GLY A 214 -3.59 11.49 -8.25
CA GLY A 214 -3.07 12.84 -8.46
C GLY A 214 -2.85 13.13 -9.95
N TRP A 215 -2.22 12.19 -10.67
CA TRP A 215 -2.08 12.27 -12.13
C TRP A 215 -3.44 12.27 -12.84
N LEU A 216 -4.37 11.37 -12.48
CA LEU A 216 -5.74 11.39 -13.03
C LEU A 216 -6.46 12.72 -12.75
N LYS A 217 -6.29 13.31 -11.56
CA LYS A 217 -6.89 14.60 -11.22
C LYS A 217 -6.35 15.73 -12.11
N GLU A 218 -5.10 15.66 -12.53
CA GLU A 218 -4.47 16.65 -13.41
C GLU A 218 -4.83 16.45 -14.89
N LYS A 219 -4.90 15.20 -15.36
CA LYS A 219 -5.08 14.85 -16.78
C LYS A 219 -6.49 14.42 -17.17
N HIS A 220 -7.16 13.68 -16.30
CA HIS A 220 -8.45 13.01 -16.52
C HIS A 220 -9.42 13.18 -15.32
N PRO A 221 -9.76 14.43 -14.94
CA PRO A 221 -10.50 14.71 -13.72
C PRO A 221 -11.93 14.17 -13.72
N ARG A 222 -12.58 14.05 -14.89
CA ARG A 222 -13.95 13.51 -14.99
C ARG A 222 -13.94 12.00 -14.76
N THR A 223 -12.99 11.31 -15.37
CA THR A 223 -12.74 9.87 -15.21
C THR A 223 -12.44 9.54 -13.75
N LEU A 224 -11.62 10.35 -13.08
CA LEU A 224 -11.39 10.18 -11.66
C LEU A 224 -12.70 10.20 -10.85
N LEU A 225 -13.48 11.28 -10.98
CA LEU A 225 -14.67 11.50 -10.16
C LEU A 225 -15.77 10.46 -10.38
N MET A 226 -16.00 10.06 -11.64
CA MET A 226 -17.02 9.06 -11.99
C MET A 226 -16.74 7.67 -11.43
N ASN A 227 -15.46 7.32 -11.25
CA ASN A 227 -15.10 5.99 -10.77
C ASN A 227 -14.90 5.91 -9.24
N LEU A 228 -14.96 7.02 -8.50
CA LEU A 228 -14.73 7.03 -7.04
C LEU A 228 -15.71 6.14 -6.26
N LYS A 229 -16.97 6.03 -6.71
CA LYS A 229 -17.99 5.19 -6.05
C LYS A 229 -17.57 3.72 -5.95
N TRP A 230 -16.77 3.24 -6.91
CA TRP A 230 -16.30 1.86 -6.97
C TRP A 230 -15.24 1.50 -5.92
N LEU A 231 -14.69 2.48 -5.19
CA LEU A 231 -13.79 2.21 -4.08
C LEU A 231 -14.47 1.53 -2.89
N HIS A 232 -15.76 1.81 -2.65
CA HIS A 232 -16.48 1.31 -1.48
C HIS A 232 -17.63 0.36 -1.81
N ARG A 233 -18.11 0.33 -3.06
CA ARG A 233 -19.17 -0.59 -3.50
C ARG A 233 -18.68 -2.03 -3.56
N ALA A 234 -19.58 -2.94 -3.24
CA ALA A 234 -19.30 -4.37 -3.14
C ALA A 234 -19.37 -5.03 -4.52
N VAL A 235 -18.36 -4.83 -5.35
CA VAL A 235 -18.34 -5.31 -6.75
C VAL A 235 -17.56 -6.61 -6.96
N ILE A 236 -16.89 -7.11 -5.92
CA ILE A 236 -16.05 -8.30 -5.98
C ILE A 236 -16.77 -9.44 -5.28
N LYS A 237 -17.01 -10.55 -5.99
CA LYS A 237 -17.58 -11.77 -5.42
C LYS A 237 -16.67 -12.35 -4.33
N LYS A 238 -17.29 -12.77 -3.23
CA LYS A 238 -16.62 -13.50 -2.16
C LYS A 238 -17.15 -14.92 -2.17
N ASP A 239 -16.26 -15.90 -2.32
CA ASP A 239 -16.59 -17.33 -2.23
C ASP A 239 -16.84 -17.69 -0.76
N ALA A 240 -17.93 -17.19 -0.18
CA ALA A 240 -18.45 -17.68 1.08
C ALA A 240 -19.33 -18.89 0.78
N LYS A 241 -19.19 -19.97 1.55
CA LYS A 241 -20.18 -21.05 1.55
C LYS A 241 -21.57 -20.43 1.75
N ARG A 242 -22.49 -20.65 0.80
CA ARG A 242 -23.90 -20.27 0.93
C ARG A 242 -24.41 -20.75 2.28
N ARG A 243 -25.06 -19.87 3.03
CA ARG A 243 -25.66 -20.21 4.34
C ARG A 243 -27.17 -20.35 4.14
N GLU A 244 -27.81 -21.21 4.94
CA GLU A 244 -29.28 -21.26 4.98
C GLU A 244 -29.81 -19.84 5.30
N GLY A 245 -30.62 -19.29 4.40
CA GLY A 245 -31.18 -17.93 4.47
C GLY A 245 -30.67 -16.94 3.42
N ASP A 246 -29.63 -17.28 2.63
CA ASP A 246 -29.09 -16.38 1.58
C ASP A 246 -30.11 -16.07 0.46
N ASP A 247 -31.16 -16.88 0.30
CA ASP A 247 -32.24 -16.66 -0.68
C ASP A 247 -33.27 -15.59 -0.23
N HIS A 248 -33.24 -15.14 1.03
CA HIS A 248 -34.27 -14.25 1.61
C HIS A 248 -33.86 -12.77 1.67
N VAL A 249 -32.66 -12.40 1.19
CA VAL A 249 -32.24 -10.99 1.12
C VAL A 249 -32.57 -10.41 -0.25
N ILE A 250 -33.85 -10.46 -0.62
CA ILE A 250 -34.43 -9.49 -1.54
C ILE A 250 -34.70 -8.25 -0.67
N PHE A 251 -34.18 -7.08 -1.06
CA PHE A 251 -34.66 -5.84 -0.46
C PHE A 251 -36.14 -5.71 -0.81
N ASP A 252 -37.00 -6.26 0.03
CA ASP A 252 -38.42 -5.96 0.01
C ASP A 252 -38.56 -4.46 0.25
N LYS A 253 -39.17 -3.80 -0.72
CA LYS A 253 -39.50 -2.38 -0.72
C LYS A 253 -40.06 -2.01 0.65
N VAL A 254 -39.32 -1.23 1.43
CA VAL A 254 -39.88 -0.58 2.61
C VAL A 254 -40.82 0.51 2.10
N ASN A 255 -42.07 0.13 1.95
CA ASN A 255 -43.20 0.95 1.58
C ASN A 255 -43.50 1.88 2.77
N MET A 256 -43.13 3.16 2.67
CA MET A 256 -43.67 4.18 3.58
C MET A 256 -44.98 4.66 2.97
N GLY A 257 -46.09 4.33 3.62
CA GLY A 257 -47.43 4.71 3.17
C GLY A 257 -47.63 6.22 3.14
N GLY A 258 -48.28 6.69 2.07
CA GLY A 258 -48.90 8.01 1.99
C GLY A 258 -48.67 8.74 0.67
N VAL A 259 -49.69 8.62 -0.20
CA VAL A 259 -49.94 9.34 -1.48
C VAL A 259 -49.39 8.64 -2.73
N GLU A 260 -50.36 8.12 -3.50
CA GLU A 260 -50.20 7.44 -4.78
C GLU A 260 -49.63 8.39 -5.85
N GLY A 261 -48.62 7.91 -6.59
CA GLY A 261 -48.30 8.43 -7.92
C GLY A 261 -46.92 9.05 -8.10
N GLU A 262 -45.84 8.25 -7.97
CA GLU A 262 -44.69 8.29 -8.88
C GLU A 262 -43.77 7.08 -8.59
N ARG A 263 -43.62 6.19 -9.58
CA ARG A 263 -42.72 5.04 -9.49
C ARG A 263 -41.31 5.50 -9.81
N THR A 264 -40.56 6.01 -8.83
CA THR A 264 -39.10 6.13 -8.98
C THR A 264 -38.50 4.75 -8.75
N GLN A 265 -38.20 4.03 -9.83
CA GLN A 265 -37.37 2.83 -9.80
C GLN A 265 -36.02 3.21 -9.20
N VAL A 266 -35.69 2.72 -8.02
CA VAL A 266 -34.30 2.77 -7.54
C VAL A 266 -33.54 1.73 -8.36
N GLU A 267 -32.85 2.18 -9.40
CA GLU A 267 -31.97 1.34 -10.21
C GLU A 267 -30.94 0.67 -9.29
N VAL A 268 -31.02 -0.65 -9.18
CA VAL A 268 -29.91 -1.45 -8.67
C VAL A 268 -28.86 -1.42 -9.78
N ASP A 269 -27.88 -0.52 -9.67
CA ASP A 269 -26.72 -0.48 -10.57
C ASP A 269 -26.16 -1.92 -10.67
N ASP A 270 -26.21 -2.52 -11.87
CA ASP A 270 -26.08 -3.97 -12.18
C ASP A 270 -24.80 -4.69 -11.69
N PHE A 271 -23.88 -3.98 -11.05
CA PHE A 271 -22.56 -4.46 -10.65
C PHE A 271 -22.43 -4.80 -9.16
N ASP A 272 -23.41 -4.43 -8.32
CA ASP A 272 -23.35 -4.78 -6.90
C ASP A 272 -23.53 -6.29 -6.70
N VAL A 273 -22.64 -6.86 -5.91
CA VAL A 273 -22.62 -8.28 -5.58
C VAL A 273 -23.12 -8.48 -4.16
N LEU A 274 -24.15 -9.33 -4.02
CA LEU A 274 -24.64 -9.75 -2.70
C LEU A 274 -23.50 -10.44 -1.92
N HIS A 275 -23.26 -9.98 -0.69
CA HIS A 275 -22.11 -10.41 0.14
C HIS A 275 -20.72 -10.18 -0.49
N GLY A 276 -20.64 -9.28 -1.48
CA GLY A 276 -19.39 -8.89 -2.11
C GLY A 276 -18.49 -8.03 -1.24
N VAL A 277 -17.29 -7.77 -1.75
CA VAL A 277 -16.27 -6.90 -1.15
C VAL A 277 -15.86 -5.79 -2.12
N SER A 278 -15.26 -4.73 -1.60
CA SER A 278 -14.90 -3.53 -2.36
C SER A 278 -13.40 -3.46 -2.68
N HIS A 279 -13.02 -2.71 -3.71
CA HIS A 279 -11.59 -2.50 -4.02
C HIS A 279 -10.84 -1.82 -2.88
N GLY A 280 -11.46 -0.83 -2.24
CA GLY A 280 -10.91 -0.06 -1.15
C GLY A 280 -11.83 -0.02 0.06
N TYR A 281 -11.73 1.06 0.84
CA TYR A 281 -12.61 1.32 1.97
C TYR A 281 -13.06 2.79 1.96
N TRP A 282 -14.13 3.10 2.69
CA TRP A 282 -14.68 4.46 2.85
C TRP A 282 -13.65 5.51 3.26
N LYS A 283 -12.63 5.16 4.04
CA LYS A 283 -11.54 6.07 4.40
C LYS A 283 -10.67 6.52 3.23
N ASP A 284 -10.61 5.79 2.12
CA ASP A 284 -9.87 6.25 0.93
C ASP A 284 -10.46 7.55 0.39
N LEU A 285 -11.80 7.63 0.29
CA LEU A 285 -12.50 8.84 -0.13
C LEU A 285 -12.13 10.05 0.74
N LEU A 286 -12.09 9.84 2.07
CA LEU A 286 -11.71 10.91 3.00
C LEU A 286 -10.22 11.28 2.90
N ASN A 287 -9.34 10.32 2.65
CA ASN A 287 -7.92 10.61 2.47
C ASN A 287 -7.69 11.40 1.16
N ILE A 288 -8.32 10.99 0.07
CA ILE A 288 -8.28 11.69 -1.24
C ILE A 288 -8.78 13.13 -1.07
N LEU A 289 -9.88 13.33 -0.34
CA LEU A 289 -10.41 14.67 -0.06
C LEU A 289 -9.45 15.52 0.79
N VAL A 290 -8.81 14.94 1.81
CA VAL A 290 -7.79 15.64 2.63
C VAL A 290 -6.59 16.05 1.77
N LEU A 291 -6.08 15.15 0.92
CA LEU A 291 -4.99 15.43 -0.01
C LEU A 291 -5.39 16.56 -0.96
N SER A 292 -6.59 16.49 -1.53
CA SER A 292 -7.13 17.54 -2.40
C SER A 292 -7.18 18.88 -1.66
N SER A 293 -7.73 18.93 -0.44
CA SER A 293 -7.82 20.15 0.37
C SER A 293 -6.47 20.77 0.71
N GLN A 294 -5.42 19.95 0.86
CA GLN A 294 -4.06 20.43 1.14
C GLN A 294 -3.24 20.70 -0.12
N GLU A 295 -3.82 20.58 -1.33
CA GLU A 295 -3.10 20.77 -2.61
C GLU A 295 -2.00 19.73 -2.82
N ARG A 296 -2.22 18.53 -2.26
CA ARG A 296 -1.31 17.38 -2.28
C ARG A 296 -1.96 16.12 -2.85
N LEU A 297 -3.08 16.28 -3.55
CA LEU A 297 -3.60 15.26 -4.45
C LEU A 297 -2.91 15.47 -5.79
N ASP A 298 -1.64 15.08 -5.80
CA ASP A 298 -0.66 15.18 -6.88
C ASP A 298 0.21 13.90 -6.83
N MET A 299 1.33 13.91 -7.54
CA MET A 299 2.27 12.77 -7.57
C MET A 299 3.25 12.71 -6.37
N SER A 300 3.13 13.62 -5.41
CA SER A 300 3.99 13.68 -4.21
C SER A 300 3.62 12.60 -3.18
N ASP A 301 4.47 12.39 -2.18
CA ASP A 301 4.19 11.38 -1.15
C ASP A 301 2.95 11.79 -0.31
N PRO A 302 1.82 11.06 -0.39
CA PRO A 302 0.59 11.40 0.33
C PRO A 302 0.78 11.39 1.85
N ASP A 303 1.83 10.72 2.31
CA ASP A 303 2.10 10.54 3.72
C ASP A 303 2.64 11.78 4.43
N GLU A 304 3.20 12.73 3.68
CA GLU A 304 3.58 14.06 4.19
C GLU A 304 2.38 14.83 4.78
N VAL A 305 1.17 14.49 4.33
CA VAL A 305 -0.08 15.04 4.85
C VAL A 305 -0.77 14.04 5.79
N LEU A 306 -0.97 12.80 5.33
CA LEU A 306 -1.83 11.84 6.02
C LEU A 306 -1.26 11.33 7.34
N LEU A 307 0.07 11.35 7.52
CA LEU A 307 0.73 10.93 8.75
C LEU A 307 1.34 12.06 9.57
N ARG A 308 1.22 13.32 9.14
CA ARG A 308 1.76 14.45 9.90
C ARG A 308 1.02 14.61 11.22
N ASP A 309 1.75 14.56 12.34
CA ASP A 309 1.15 14.89 13.64
C ASP A 309 0.78 16.37 13.66
N CYS A 310 -0.52 16.64 13.50
CA CYS A 310 -1.10 17.97 13.46
C CYS A 310 -1.35 18.55 14.87
N ARG A 311 -0.90 17.87 15.92
CA ARG A 311 -0.81 18.45 17.27
C ARG A 311 0.24 19.55 17.25
N VAL A 312 -0.15 20.77 17.64
CA VAL A 312 0.79 21.87 17.91
C VAL A 312 1.89 21.32 18.82
N ARG A 313 3.15 21.36 18.35
CA ARG A 313 4.30 20.89 19.13
C ARG A 313 4.21 21.54 20.51
N LYS A 314 4.09 20.73 21.55
CA LYS A 314 4.32 21.22 22.90
C LYS A 314 5.80 21.60 22.93
N GLU A 315 6.10 22.88 22.98
CA GLU A 315 7.43 23.35 23.37
C GLU A 315 7.68 22.87 24.80
N GLN A 316 8.19 21.65 24.95
CA GLN A 316 8.65 21.13 26.23
C GLN A 316 10.15 21.36 26.30
N HIS A 317 10.55 22.39 27.05
CA HIS A 317 11.84 22.45 27.76
C HIS A 317 13.08 21.92 26.99
N ASP A 318 13.41 22.49 25.84
CA ASP A 318 14.70 22.21 25.17
C ASP A 318 15.93 22.58 26.04
N GLY A 319 15.73 23.41 27.08
CA GLY A 319 16.76 23.70 28.09
C GLY A 319 17.23 22.48 28.91
N MET A 320 16.45 21.39 29.02
CA MET A 320 16.84 20.22 29.81
C MET A 320 17.58 19.15 28.98
N ARG A 321 17.32 19.08 27.67
CA ARG A 321 18.08 18.24 26.73
C ARG A 321 19.48 18.83 26.43
N GLN A 322 19.58 20.15 26.28
CA GLN A 322 20.88 20.82 26.13
C GLN A 322 21.74 20.75 27.40
N ARG A 323 21.15 20.80 28.61
CA ARG A 323 21.88 20.57 29.87
C ARG A 323 22.43 19.15 30.00
N ARG A 324 21.69 18.12 29.56
CA ARG A 324 22.19 16.73 29.54
C ARG A 324 23.33 16.52 28.55
N ASN A 325 23.36 17.25 27.44
CA ASN A 325 24.43 17.16 26.45
C ASN A 325 25.69 17.95 26.84
N ARG A 326 25.56 19.11 27.51
CA ARG A 326 26.73 19.85 28.05
C ARG A 326 27.47 19.10 29.17
N SER A 327 26.76 18.28 29.96
CA SER A 327 27.39 17.43 30.98
C SER A 327 28.11 16.19 30.41
N ARG A 328 27.87 15.81 29.15
CA ARG A 328 28.60 14.70 28.49
C ARG A 328 29.84 15.18 27.73
N THR A 329 29.88 16.44 27.30
CA THR A 329 31.03 17.00 26.58
C THR A 329 32.21 17.37 27.49
N HIS A 330 32.01 17.59 28.79
CA HIS A 330 33.11 17.82 29.74
C HIS A 330 33.76 16.54 30.31
N LEU A 331 33.22 15.34 30.02
CA LEU A 331 33.81 14.06 30.45
C LEU A 331 34.73 13.39 29.41
N ARG A 332 34.97 14.01 28.25
CA ARG A 332 35.87 13.49 27.20
C ARG A 332 37.15 14.31 26.99
N GLY A 333 37.50 15.19 27.93
CA GLY A 333 38.68 16.06 27.84
C GLY A 333 39.76 15.86 28.92
N ALA A 334 39.69 14.81 29.74
CA ALA A 334 40.67 14.59 30.81
C ALA A 334 41.04 13.10 30.95
N VAL A 335 41.74 12.56 29.97
CA VAL A 335 42.56 11.36 30.13
C VAL A 335 43.99 11.71 29.72
N ARG A 336 44.75 12.27 30.66
CA ARG A 336 46.21 12.18 30.72
C ARG A 336 46.69 12.74 32.08
N GLY A 337 47.12 11.86 32.98
CA GLY A 337 47.85 12.26 34.20
C GLY A 337 47.56 11.44 35.46
N LYS A 338 48.31 10.35 35.61
CA LYS A 338 48.86 9.74 36.85
C LYS A 338 48.11 9.85 38.21
N MET A 339 47.80 8.63 38.70
CA MET A 339 48.12 8.05 40.02
C MET A 339 47.49 8.55 41.34
N ARG A 340 47.09 7.51 42.11
CA ARG A 340 47.05 7.33 43.57
C ARG A 340 45.78 7.75 44.35
N GLY A 341 45.04 6.70 44.76
CA GLY A 341 44.65 6.47 46.16
C GLY A 341 43.36 7.13 46.66
N GLY A 342 42.43 6.32 47.18
CA GLY A 342 41.54 6.74 48.27
C GLY A 342 40.04 6.80 47.99
N ALA A 343 39.31 5.92 48.67
CA ALA A 343 37.94 6.04 49.19
C ALA A 343 36.76 6.33 48.22
N ARG A 344 35.85 5.34 48.17
CA ARG A 344 34.48 5.44 47.67
C ARG A 344 33.67 6.48 48.48
N GLY A 345 33.42 7.65 47.91
CA GLY A 345 32.43 8.62 48.41
C GLY A 345 31.10 8.54 47.64
N ARG A 346 30.04 8.03 48.28
CA ARG A 346 28.66 8.13 47.79
C ARG A 346 28.18 9.58 47.92
N ASN A 347 28.33 10.41 46.88
CA ASN A 347 27.60 11.67 46.78
C ASN A 347 26.22 11.44 46.13
N ARG A 348 25.20 11.17 46.97
CA ARG A 348 23.81 11.46 46.61
C ARG A 348 23.68 12.98 46.56
N LEU A 349 23.69 13.57 45.37
CA LEU A 349 23.26 14.95 45.18
C LEU A 349 21.81 15.06 45.67
N ALA A 350 21.61 15.69 46.84
CA ALA A 350 20.30 16.06 47.33
C ALA A 350 19.66 17.01 46.32
N ARG A 351 18.58 16.56 45.68
CA ARG A 351 17.79 17.38 44.77
C ARG A 351 17.04 18.40 45.62
N GLU A 352 17.58 19.60 45.77
CA GLU A 352 16.93 20.70 46.50
C GLU A 352 15.49 20.86 46.02
N GLN A 353 14.54 20.82 46.95
CA GLN A 353 13.13 21.01 46.61
C GLN A 353 12.89 22.47 46.23
N PRO A 354 12.15 22.74 45.14
CA PRO A 354 11.91 24.10 44.67
C PRO A 354 11.15 24.90 45.75
N THR A 355 11.61 26.13 46.01
CA THR A 355 11.01 27.02 47.01
C THR A 355 9.56 27.38 46.64
N PRO A 356 8.71 27.78 47.61
CA PRO A 356 7.30 28.13 47.34
C PRO A 356 7.14 29.20 46.25
N ALA A 357 8.02 30.20 46.21
CA ALA A 357 8.05 31.23 45.17
C ALA A 357 8.33 30.64 43.77
N GLN A 358 9.34 29.75 43.65
CA GLN A 358 9.65 29.04 42.40
C GLN A 358 8.51 28.11 41.95
N ARG A 359 7.75 27.52 42.89
CA ARG A 359 6.56 26.71 42.55
C ARG A 359 5.42 27.58 42.02
N GLN A 360 5.19 28.76 42.60
CA GLN A 360 4.17 29.70 42.14
C GLN A 360 4.52 30.28 40.76
N GLU A 361 5.78 30.64 40.53
CA GLU A 361 6.26 31.15 39.25
C GLU A 361 6.17 30.09 38.14
N ARG A 362 6.55 28.84 38.43
CA ARG A 362 6.33 27.71 37.51
C ARG A 362 4.86 27.47 37.19
N LYS A 363 3.96 27.62 38.17
CA LYS A 363 2.51 27.53 37.96
C LYS A 363 2.00 28.66 37.06
N LYS A 364 2.46 29.91 37.28
CA LYS A 364 2.11 31.07 36.44
C LYS A 364 2.58 30.89 34.99
N CYS A 365 3.86 30.52 34.80
CA CYS A 365 4.44 30.25 33.49
C CYS A 365 3.72 29.09 32.77
N ALA A 366 3.35 28.02 33.49
CA ALA A 366 2.58 26.92 32.91
C ALA A 366 1.16 27.36 32.47
N VAL A 367 0.49 28.22 33.25
CA VAL A 367 -0.83 28.76 32.88
C VAL A 367 -0.74 29.67 31.66
N GLU A 368 0.29 30.50 31.57
CA GLU A 368 0.53 31.40 30.43
C GLU A 368 0.85 30.62 29.14
N LEU A 369 1.71 29.59 29.24
CA LEU A 369 1.99 28.67 28.13
C LEU A 369 0.71 27.98 27.62
N VAL A 370 -0.18 27.55 28.53
CA VAL A 370 -1.47 26.96 28.16
C VAL A 370 -2.38 27.97 27.46
N LYS A 371 -2.38 29.24 27.89
CA LYS A 371 -3.12 30.32 27.21
C LYS A 371 -2.58 30.58 25.80
N GLN A 372 -1.26 30.69 25.64
CA GLN A 372 -0.61 30.87 24.34
C GLN A 372 -0.91 29.69 23.40
N GLN A 373 -0.83 28.45 23.90
CA GLN A 373 -1.19 27.26 23.12
C GLN A 373 -2.66 27.24 22.70
N LYS A 374 -3.59 27.68 23.56
CA LYS A 374 -5.02 27.80 23.21
C LYS A 374 -5.24 28.87 22.14
N ALA A 375 -4.55 30.01 22.23
CA ALA A 375 -4.63 31.07 21.22
C ALA A 375 -4.10 30.59 19.87
N ALA A 376 -2.89 30.00 19.83
CA ALA A 376 -2.30 29.43 18.61
C ALA A 376 -3.18 28.33 18.00
N SER A 377 -3.80 27.49 18.84
CA SER A 377 -4.75 26.49 18.35
C SER A 377 -6.03 27.10 17.77
N LYS A 378 -6.52 28.23 18.30
CA LYS A 378 -7.70 28.93 17.78
C LYS A 378 -7.37 29.60 16.43
N GLU A 379 -6.22 30.24 16.33
CA GLU A 379 -5.72 30.86 15.10
C GLU A 379 -5.53 29.84 13.98
N GLU A 380 -4.88 28.71 14.28
CA GLU A 380 -4.68 27.64 13.29
C GLU A 380 -6.00 27.02 12.82
N LYS A 381 -7.03 26.93 13.69
CA LYS A 381 -8.39 26.52 13.30
C LYS A 381 -9.03 27.52 12.34
N ALA A 382 -8.93 28.82 12.64
CA ALA A 382 -9.47 29.87 11.78
C ALA A 382 -8.76 29.90 10.41
N ARG A 383 -7.44 29.74 10.40
CA ARG A 383 -6.64 29.64 9.17
C ARG A 383 -7.07 28.47 8.30
N ARG A 384 -7.23 27.27 8.89
CA ARG A 384 -7.74 26.09 8.15
C ARG A 384 -9.15 26.29 7.62
N HIS A 385 -10.02 26.88 8.43
CA HIS A 385 -11.38 27.18 8.00
C HIS A 385 -11.42 28.12 6.79
N ALA A 386 -10.67 29.23 6.85
CA ALA A 386 -10.54 30.16 5.73
C ALA A 386 -9.95 29.48 4.48
N HIS A 387 -8.94 28.62 4.66
CA HIS A 387 -8.36 27.83 3.57
C HIS A 387 -9.40 26.92 2.89
N ILE A 388 -10.20 26.19 3.67
CA ILE A 388 -11.25 25.30 3.15
C ILE A 388 -12.30 26.09 2.38
N LEU A 389 -12.77 27.22 2.92
CA LEU A 389 -13.71 28.10 2.23
C LEU A 389 -13.16 28.62 0.90
N ASN A 390 -11.88 29.00 0.89
CA ASN A 390 -11.21 29.45 -0.33
C ASN A 390 -11.15 28.33 -1.38
N ARG A 391 -10.80 27.10 -0.96
CA ARG A 391 -10.73 25.94 -1.85
C ARG A 391 -12.09 25.56 -2.44
N LEU A 392 -13.14 25.53 -1.62
CA LEU A 392 -14.51 25.27 -2.09
C LEU A 392 -15.00 26.35 -3.09
N ALA A 393 -14.56 27.60 -2.92
CA ALA A 393 -14.96 28.70 -3.80
C ALA A 393 -14.15 28.77 -5.11
N ARG A 394 -12.84 28.46 -5.07
CA ARG A 394 -11.92 28.71 -6.20
C ARG A 394 -11.57 27.48 -7.03
N ASP A 395 -11.67 26.28 -6.47
CA ASP A 395 -11.27 25.03 -7.14
C ASP A 395 -12.51 24.18 -7.48
N PRO A 396 -12.97 24.18 -8.75
CA PRO A 396 -14.14 23.42 -9.17
C PRO A 396 -13.99 21.92 -8.93
N PHE A 397 -12.79 21.37 -9.11
CA PHE A 397 -12.51 19.96 -8.88
C PHE A 397 -12.62 19.63 -7.39
N HIS A 398 -12.01 20.43 -6.51
CA HIS A 398 -12.12 20.21 -5.08
C HIS A 398 -13.56 20.30 -4.58
N ARG A 399 -14.31 21.29 -5.06
CA ARG A 399 -15.75 21.44 -4.74
C ARG A 399 -16.54 20.22 -5.21
N ALA A 400 -16.35 19.78 -6.46
CA ALA A 400 -16.99 18.58 -6.99
C ALA A 400 -16.66 17.33 -6.16
N LEU A 401 -15.37 17.09 -5.88
CA LEU A 401 -14.91 15.97 -5.06
C LEU A 401 -15.54 16.00 -3.67
N HIS A 402 -15.57 17.17 -3.01
CA HIS A 402 -16.15 17.34 -1.68
C HIS A 402 -17.63 16.96 -1.67
N LEU A 403 -18.40 17.46 -2.63
CA LEU A 403 -19.83 17.16 -2.75
C LEU A 403 -20.09 15.68 -3.07
N THR A 404 -19.33 15.11 -4.01
CA THR A 404 -19.46 13.69 -4.38
C THR A 404 -19.20 12.79 -3.18
N VAL A 405 -18.10 13.02 -2.45
CA VAL A 405 -17.79 12.26 -1.24
C VAL A 405 -18.87 12.45 -0.17
N ALA A 406 -19.38 13.68 0.03
CA ALA A 406 -20.44 13.94 1.00
C ALA A 406 -21.73 13.16 0.68
N ARG A 407 -22.15 13.16 -0.60
CA ARG A 407 -23.34 12.44 -1.07
C ARG A 407 -23.20 10.93 -0.87
N LEU A 408 -22.06 10.34 -1.26
CA LEU A 408 -21.79 8.91 -1.06
C LEU A 408 -21.92 8.51 0.42
N PHE A 409 -21.33 9.28 1.34
CA PHE A 409 -21.46 9.03 2.77
C PHE A 409 -22.90 9.20 3.27
N ALA A 410 -23.57 10.29 2.88
CA ALA A 410 -24.94 10.57 3.32
C ALA A 410 -25.92 9.47 2.88
N ASP A 411 -25.85 9.05 1.61
CA ASP A 411 -26.73 8.03 1.06
C ASP A 411 -26.54 6.67 1.73
N GLN A 412 -25.29 6.25 1.93
CA GLN A 412 -25.03 4.98 2.62
C GLN A 412 -25.42 5.05 4.11
N LEU A 413 -25.14 6.16 4.80
CA LEU A 413 -25.54 6.29 6.22
C LEU A 413 -27.06 6.31 6.39
N ARG A 414 -27.80 6.88 5.43
CA ARG A 414 -29.27 6.84 5.41
C ARG A 414 -29.76 5.40 5.26
N LYS A 415 -29.21 4.65 4.30
CA LYS A 415 -29.51 3.21 4.13
C LYS A 415 -29.19 2.40 5.39
N ASP A 416 -28.01 2.58 5.97
CA ASP A 416 -27.59 1.88 7.20
C ASP A 416 -28.50 2.22 8.39
N LYS A 417 -28.95 3.48 8.48
CA LYS A 417 -29.85 3.93 9.56
C LYS A 417 -31.23 3.28 9.45
N LEU A 418 -31.80 3.19 8.25
CA LEU A 418 -33.05 2.49 7.99
C LEU A 418 -32.95 0.98 8.29
N LEU A 419 -31.81 0.36 7.95
CA LEU A 419 -31.53 -1.04 8.32
C LEU A 419 -31.44 -1.22 9.84
N LEU A 420 -30.85 -0.27 10.55
CA LEU A 420 -30.78 -0.32 12.02
C LEU A 420 -32.16 -0.14 12.67
N GLU A 421 -33.03 0.68 12.10
CA GLU A 421 -34.39 0.93 12.64
C GLU A 421 -35.36 -0.22 12.34
N SER A 422 -35.21 -0.87 11.18
CA SER A 422 -35.96 -2.08 10.82
C SER A 422 -35.45 -3.35 11.54
N GLY A 423 -34.20 -3.36 12.00
CA GLY A 423 -33.60 -4.47 12.74
C GLY A 423 -34.04 -4.56 14.20
N ASN A 424 -35.05 -5.40 14.48
CA ASN A 424 -35.41 -5.79 15.85
C ASN A 424 -34.47 -6.87 16.43
N LYS A 425 -34.47 -7.05 17.76
CA LYS A 425 -33.64 -8.04 18.49
C LYS A 425 -33.76 -9.47 17.97
N ASP A 426 -34.88 -9.81 17.34
CA ASP A 426 -35.19 -11.13 16.79
C ASP A 426 -34.69 -11.30 15.33
N ASN A 427 -34.42 -10.20 14.61
CA ASN A 427 -33.96 -10.21 13.22
C ASN A 427 -32.48 -9.79 13.12
N LYS A 428 -31.57 -10.63 13.64
CA LYS A 428 -30.12 -10.38 13.62
C LYS A 428 -29.53 -10.31 12.21
N GLU A 429 -30.28 -10.72 11.19
CA GLU A 429 -29.84 -10.80 9.79
C GLU A 429 -29.80 -9.43 9.12
N SER A 430 -30.80 -8.57 9.35
CA SER A 430 -30.79 -7.19 8.84
C SER A 430 -29.61 -6.37 9.38
N LEU A 431 -29.19 -6.64 10.62
CA LEU A 431 -27.99 -6.03 11.22
C LEU A 431 -26.68 -6.53 10.61
N ARG A 432 -26.66 -7.70 9.95
CA ARG A 432 -25.49 -8.19 9.20
C ARG A 432 -25.31 -7.43 7.88
N GLY A 433 -26.37 -6.82 7.35
CA GLY A 433 -26.33 -5.97 6.16
C GLY A 433 -25.78 -4.56 6.38
N LEU A 434 -25.48 -4.18 7.64
CA LEU A 434 -24.92 -2.87 7.94
C LEU A 434 -23.55 -2.67 7.29
N SER A 435 -23.41 -1.58 6.54
CA SER A 435 -22.14 -1.26 5.92
C SER A 435 -21.09 -0.78 6.95
N LEU A 436 -19.82 -0.82 6.55
CA LEU A 436 -18.73 -0.22 7.33
C LEU A 436 -18.62 1.31 7.16
N CYS A 437 -19.60 1.98 6.53
CA CYS A 437 -19.57 3.42 6.29
C CYS A 437 -19.47 4.21 7.60
N ALA A 438 -20.33 3.91 8.58
CA ALA A 438 -20.33 4.61 9.88
C ALA A 438 -19.03 4.46 10.68
N LYS A 439 -18.28 3.37 10.47
CA LYS A 439 -16.94 3.18 11.08
C LYS A 439 -15.97 4.24 10.58
N TRP A 440 -16.00 4.56 9.29
CA TRP A 440 -15.06 5.46 8.63
C TRP A 440 -15.58 6.89 8.51
N ALA A 441 -16.88 7.11 8.64
CA ALA A 441 -17.50 8.42 8.59
C ALA A 441 -16.79 9.42 9.52
N PRO A 442 -16.58 10.68 9.07
CA PRO A 442 -15.76 11.65 9.78
C PRO A 442 -16.35 11.96 11.16
N SER A 443 -15.52 11.80 12.20
CA SER A 443 -15.86 12.29 13.54
C SER A 443 -15.61 13.81 13.62
N LEU A 444 -16.51 14.53 14.28
CA LEU A 444 -16.43 15.99 14.41
C LEU A 444 -15.09 16.42 15.02
N GLU A 445 -14.47 17.46 14.45
CA GLU A 445 -13.23 18.07 14.92
C GLU A 445 -12.01 17.12 14.98
N HIS A 446 -12.09 15.96 14.34
CA HIS A 446 -10.96 15.04 14.17
C HIS A 446 -10.26 15.28 12.82
N PHE A 447 -9.26 14.46 12.50
CA PHE A 447 -8.35 14.68 11.37
C PHE A 447 -9.08 15.04 10.06
N HIS A 448 -9.96 14.18 9.55
CA HIS A 448 -10.64 14.43 8.28
C HIS A 448 -11.52 15.68 8.31
N ASP A 449 -12.35 15.86 9.34
CA ASP A 449 -13.23 17.02 9.48
C ASP A 449 -12.46 18.34 9.70
N LYS A 450 -11.33 18.31 10.40
CA LYS A 450 -10.44 19.47 10.59
C LYS A 450 -9.85 20.00 9.28
N HIS A 451 -9.58 19.10 8.34
CA HIS A 451 -8.96 19.44 7.07
C HIS A 451 -9.99 19.72 5.97
N THR A 452 -11.24 19.28 6.10
CA THR A 452 -12.20 19.31 4.99
C THR A 452 -13.57 19.89 5.34
N LEU A 453 -13.96 19.93 6.62
CA LEU A 453 -15.33 20.23 7.08
C LEU A 453 -16.42 19.34 6.47
N ILE A 454 -16.04 18.19 5.92
CA ILE A 454 -16.93 17.26 5.24
C ILE A 454 -18.07 16.74 6.15
N ALA A 455 -17.85 16.67 7.47
CA ALA A 455 -18.92 16.26 8.39
C ALA A 455 -20.07 17.28 8.45
N THR A 456 -19.80 18.57 8.19
CA THR A 456 -20.85 19.59 8.07
C THR A 456 -21.73 19.31 6.87
N THR A 457 -21.15 19.08 5.70
CA THR A 457 -21.91 18.83 4.46
C THR A 457 -22.69 17.51 4.54
N ILE A 458 -22.10 16.45 5.10
CA ILE A 458 -22.83 15.19 5.35
C ILE A 458 -24.01 15.43 6.30
N ALA A 459 -23.81 16.21 7.37
CA ALA A 459 -24.88 16.53 8.31
C ALA A 459 -26.01 17.34 7.66
N GLU A 460 -25.69 18.30 6.80
CA GLU A 460 -26.67 19.11 6.04
C GLU A 460 -27.50 18.23 5.07
N LEU A 461 -26.87 17.26 4.40
CA LEU A 461 -27.56 16.29 3.53
C LEU A 461 -28.47 15.32 4.27
N LEU A 462 -28.12 14.95 5.51
CA LEU A 462 -28.90 14.02 6.34
C LEU A 462 -30.03 14.73 7.10
N PHE A 463 -29.80 15.98 7.52
CA PHE A 463 -30.72 16.76 8.33
C PHE A 463 -30.97 18.14 7.70
N PRO A 464 -31.83 18.21 6.66
CA PRO A 464 -32.34 19.48 6.16
C PRO A 464 -32.98 20.31 7.28
N SER A 465 -32.98 21.64 7.15
CA SER A 465 -33.58 22.56 8.14
C SER A 465 -35.03 22.21 8.48
N SER A 466 -35.80 21.68 7.53
CA SER A 466 -37.19 21.22 7.74
C SER A 466 -37.33 19.99 8.63
N ALA A 467 -36.28 19.17 8.78
CA ALA A 467 -36.30 17.91 9.53
C ALA A 467 -35.83 18.05 11.00
N LEU A 468 -35.46 19.26 11.45
CA LEU A 468 -34.94 19.53 12.79
C LEU A 468 -35.99 20.24 13.66
N GLU A 469 -36.84 19.44 14.33
CA GLU A 469 -37.87 19.95 15.26
C GLU A 469 -37.25 20.79 16.39
N ASP A 470 -36.12 20.34 16.97
CA ASP A 470 -35.39 21.04 18.04
C ASP A 470 -34.87 22.43 17.60
N TYR A 471 -34.64 22.65 16.30
CA TYR A 471 -34.23 23.94 15.74
C TYR A 471 -35.42 24.87 15.49
N SER A 472 -36.57 24.29 15.08
CA SER A 472 -37.80 25.05 14.82
C SER A 472 -38.43 25.68 16.07
N GLN A 473 -38.10 25.16 17.26
CA GLN A 473 -38.62 25.62 18.56
C GLN A 473 -37.72 26.66 19.25
N LEU A 474 -36.57 27.04 18.67
CA LEU A 474 -35.69 28.07 19.23
C LEU A 474 -36.30 29.46 19.06
N THR A 475 -36.16 30.31 20.09
CA THR A 475 -36.75 31.65 20.16
C THR A 475 -36.15 32.65 19.14
N ASP A 476 -35.01 32.33 18.53
CA ASP A 476 -34.37 33.12 17.44
C ASP A 476 -33.66 32.22 16.40
N PRO A 477 -34.40 31.66 15.43
CA PRO A 477 -33.84 30.85 14.34
C PRO A 477 -33.45 31.75 13.17
N ARG A 478 -32.24 32.36 13.18
CA ARG A 478 -31.82 33.24 12.07
C ARG A 478 -30.41 33.07 11.52
N SER A 479 -29.55 32.23 12.09
CA SER A 479 -28.18 32.04 11.58
C SER A 479 -27.93 30.62 11.04
N ARG A 480 -27.42 30.53 9.81
CA ARG A 480 -26.96 29.29 9.15
C ARG A 480 -25.91 28.55 10.00
N ASP A 481 -25.06 29.27 10.74
CA ASP A 481 -24.08 28.68 11.65
C ASP A 481 -24.75 27.86 12.77
N THR A 482 -25.82 28.38 13.37
CA THR A 482 -26.59 27.69 14.41
C THR A 482 -27.23 26.42 13.85
N TYR A 483 -27.88 26.51 12.68
CA TYR A 483 -28.45 25.34 12.00
C TYR A 483 -27.41 24.23 11.80
N LEU A 484 -26.23 24.57 11.26
CA LEU A 484 -25.17 23.60 10.99
C LEU A 484 -24.60 22.97 12.28
N LYS A 485 -24.56 23.70 13.41
CA LYS A 485 -24.20 23.14 14.72
C LYS A 485 -25.20 22.07 15.19
N TYR A 486 -26.49 22.33 15.05
CA TYR A 486 -27.55 21.36 15.38
C TYR A 486 -27.51 20.15 14.44
N ALA A 487 -27.38 20.37 13.13
CA ALA A 487 -27.26 19.28 12.16
C ALA A 487 -26.06 18.36 12.49
N ARG A 488 -24.90 18.93 12.83
CA ARG A 488 -23.70 18.17 13.23
C ARG A 488 -23.92 17.39 14.54
N GLU A 489 -24.64 17.96 15.50
CA GLU A 489 -25.00 17.27 16.73
C GLU A 489 -25.93 16.08 16.47
N HIS A 490 -26.94 16.25 15.60
CA HIS A 490 -27.83 15.14 15.17
C HIS A 490 -27.05 14.06 14.42
N TYR A 491 -26.16 14.44 13.50
CA TYR A 491 -25.26 13.50 12.82
C TYR A 491 -24.43 12.68 13.82
N ARG A 492 -23.86 13.33 14.86
CA ARG A 492 -23.10 12.63 15.90
C ARG A 492 -24.00 11.71 16.75
N ALA A 493 -25.13 12.22 17.23
CA ALA A 493 -25.96 11.56 18.25
C ALA A 493 -26.94 10.54 17.67
N LYS A 494 -27.59 10.85 16.54
CA LYS A 494 -28.67 10.06 15.93
C LYS A 494 -28.17 9.11 14.84
N ILE A 495 -27.02 9.39 14.20
CA ILE A 495 -26.46 8.56 13.13
C ILE A 495 -25.21 7.81 13.62
N LEU A 496 -24.11 8.53 13.90
CA LEU A 496 -22.82 7.89 14.19
C LEU A 496 -22.84 7.05 15.46
N SER A 497 -23.33 7.59 16.57
CA SER A 497 -23.35 6.89 17.86
C SER A 497 -24.10 5.54 17.81
N PRO A 498 -25.36 5.47 17.32
CA PRO A 498 -26.08 4.20 17.25
C PRO A 498 -25.52 3.23 16.20
N LEU A 499 -25.11 3.70 15.02
CA LEU A 499 -24.52 2.81 14.00
C LEU A 499 -23.18 2.22 14.46
N ARG A 500 -22.29 3.04 15.04
CA ARG A 500 -21.02 2.55 15.61
C ARG A 500 -21.24 1.64 16.83
N LYS A 501 -22.38 1.77 17.52
CA LYS A 501 -22.80 0.83 18.57
C LYS A 501 -23.16 -0.53 18.00
N ALA A 502 -23.97 -0.55 16.95
CA ALA A 502 -24.37 -1.78 16.28
C ALA A 502 -23.15 -2.51 15.68
N LEU A 503 -22.23 -1.77 15.06
CA LEU A 503 -20.97 -2.31 14.50
C LEU A 503 -19.95 -2.79 15.55
N SER A 504 -20.20 -2.59 16.86
CA SER A 504 -19.31 -3.06 17.95
C SER A 504 -17.84 -2.63 17.79
N ILE A 505 -17.61 -1.36 17.46
CA ILE A 505 -16.27 -0.79 17.26
C ILE A 505 -15.48 -0.75 18.58
N VAL A 506 -14.36 -1.46 18.64
CA VAL A 506 -13.54 -1.63 19.85
C VAL A 506 -13.00 -0.32 20.42
N GLU A 507 -12.67 0.65 19.58
CA GLU A 507 -12.13 1.94 20.00
C GLU A 507 -13.10 2.71 20.92
N ARG A 508 -14.41 2.43 20.82
CA ARG A 508 -15.41 3.03 21.71
C ARG A 508 -15.28 2.49 23.13
N ASP A 509 -15.21 1.18 23.30
CA ASP A 509 -15.05 0.54 24.61
C ASP A 509 -13.66 0.83 25.21
N ILE A 510 -12.61 0.87 24.38
CA ILE A 510 -11.28 1.31 24.78
C ILE A 510 -11.32 2.76 25.32
N SER A 511 -11.99 3.67 24.61
CA SER A 511 -12.08 5.09 25.01
C SER A 511 -12.93 5.28 26.27
N ALA A 512 -13.97 4.46 26.44
CA ALA A 512 -14.81 4.43 27.64
C ALA A 512 -14.19 3.67 28.81
N GLN A 513 -13.05 2.99 28.60
CA GLN A 513 -12.39 2.08 29.55
C GLN A 513 -13.27 0.91 29.99
N THR A 514 -14.21 0.49 29.16
CA THR A 514 -15.15 -0.61 29.40
C THR A 514 -14.69 -1.89 28.70
N PHE A 515 -13.48 -2.37 29.02
CA PHE A 515 -12.88 -3.55 28.39
C PHE A 515 -13.73 -4.82 28.54
N SER A 516 -14.54 -4.91 29.60
CA SER A 516 -15.49 -6.00 29.83
C SER A 516 -16.47 -6.24 28.67
N ASN A 517 -16.84 -5.19 27.93
CA ASN A 517 -17.75 -5.27 26.78
C ASN A 517 -17.09 -5.87 25.53
N ILE A 518 -15.75 -5.91 25.47
CA ILE A 518 -15.02 -6.35 24.28
C ILE A 518 -15.06 -7.87 24.22
N GLN A 519 -15.58 -8.40 23.11
CA GLN A 519 -15.52 -9.83 22.79
C GLN A 519 -14.34 -10.08 21.86
N TYR A 520 -13.25 -10.64 22.40
CA TYR A 520 -11.98 -10.81 21.67
C TYR A 520 -12.11 -11.65 20.39
N SER A 521 -13.03 -12.62 20.35
CA SER A 521 -13.34 -13.45 19.18
C SER A 521 -13.87 -12.66 17.98
N HIS A 522 -14.52 -11.51 18.21
CA HIS A 522 -15.08 -10.66 17.17
C HIS A 522 -14.16 -9.50 16.77
N VAL A 523 -13.02 -9.35 17.44
CA VAL A 523 -12.08 -8.26 17.16
C VAL A 523 -11.34 -8.55 15.85
N PRO A 524 -11.38 -7.65 14.85
CA PRO A 524 -10.65 -7.83 13.60
C PRO A 524 -9.13 -7.93 13.83
N SER A 525 -8.42 -8.72 13.02
CA SER A 525 -6.98 -8.99 13.19
C SER A 525 -6.10 -7.74 13.22
N ILE A 526 -6.37 -6.75 12.36
CA ILE A 526 -5.61 -5.48 12.37
C ILE A 526 -5.78 -4.74 13.70
N ALA A 527 -7.02 -4.68 14.22
CA ALA A 527 -7.29 -4.04 15.51
C ALA A 527 -6.65 -4.84 16.65
N MET A 528 -6.72 -6.17 16.59
CA MET A 528 -6.07 -7.05 17.55
C MET A 528 -4.56 -6.80 17.61
N ASN A 529 -3.88 -6.75 16.46
CA ASN A 529 -2.44 -6.50 16.39
C ASN A 529 -2.09 -5.10 16.94
N LYS A 530 -2.85 -4.08 16.54
CA LYS A 530 -2.62 -2.69 16.96
C LYS A 530 -2.81 -2.45 18.46
N TYR A 531 -3.83 -3.06 19.07
CA TYR A 531 -4.19 -2.84 20.47
C TYR A 531 -3.71 -3.96 21.41
N ARG A 532 -2.92 -4.92 20.90
CA ARG A 532 -2.42 -6.07 21.67
C ARG A 532 -1.76 -5.69 22.98
N GLU A 533 -0.79 -4.78 22.94
CA GLU A 533 -0.08 -4.32 24.14
C GLU A 533 -1.04 -3.68 25.15
N LEU A 534 -2.03 -2.93 24.65
CA LEU A 534 -3.05 -2.30 25.47
C LEU A 534 -3.94 -3.34 26.16
N PHE A 535 -4.41 -4.35 25.43
CA PHE A 535 -5.21 -5.45 26.00
C PHE A 535 -4.41 -6.24 27.03
N SER A 536 -3.15 -6.58 26.73
CA SER A 536 -2.28 -7.26 27.68
C SER A 536 -2.02 -6.45 28.95
N THR A 537 -1.99 -5.11 28.86
CA THR A 537 -1.73 -4.24 30.02
C THR A 537 -3.00 -3.93 30.83
N LYS A 538 -4.17 -3.85 30.18
CA LYS A 538 -5.42 -3.35 30.79
C LYS A 538 -6.45 -4.43 31.09
N ASP A 539 -6.41 -5.57 30.40
CA ASP A 539 -7.35 -6.69 30.55
C ASP A 539 -6.61 -8.02 30.38
N SER A 540 -5.54 -8.19 31.18
CA SER A 540 -4.59 -9.31 31.07
C SER A 540 -5.28 -10.67 31.13
N ASP A 541 -6.10 -10.91 32.16
CA ASP A 541 -6.63 -12.26 32.46
C ASP A 541 -7.55 -12.79 31.35
N ARG A 542 -8.51 -11.96 30.88
CA ARG A 542 -9.42 -12.33 29.79
C ARG A 542 -8.69 -12.45 28.46
N PHE A 543 -7.72 -11.57 28.21
CA PHE A 543 -6.93 -11.63 26.99
C PHE A 543 -6.06 -12.88 26.94
N HIS A 544 -5.44 -13.26 28.06
CA HIS A 544 -4.65 -14.48 28.18
C HIS A 544 -5.51 -15.73 28.02
N ALA A 545 -6.68 -15.77 28.66
CA ALA A 545 -7.65 -16.85 28.51
C ALA A 545 -8.09 -17.02 27.04
N TYR A 546 -8.36 -15.90 26.34
CA TYR A 546 -8.66 -15.92 24.92
C TYR A 546 -7.51 -16.51 24.08
N LEU A 547 -6.26 -16.11 24.33
CA LEU A 547 -5.10 -16.65 23.61
C LEU A 547 -4.91 -18.15 23.87
N GLN A 548 -5.19 -18.61 25.09
CA GLN A 548 -5.18 -20.04 25.43
C GLN A 548 -6.29 -20.80 24.70
N ASP A 549 -7.51 -20.28 24.69
CA ASP A 549 -8.63 -20.91 23.97
C ASP A 549 -8.39 -20.98 22.45
N VAL A 550 -7.73 -19.97 21.89
CA VAL A 550 -7.24 -20.00 20.52
C VAL A 550 -6.19 -21.09 20.34
N ALA A 551 -5.18 -21.15 21.22
CA ALA A 551 -4.10 -22.15 21.12
C ALA A 551 -4.65 -23.59 21.23
N LEU A 552 -5.72 -23.78 22.01
CA LEU A 552 -6.45 -25.04 22.14
C LEU A 552 -7.41 -25.32 20.96
N GLY A 553 -7.54 -24.40 20.00
CA GLY A 553 -8.42 -24.55 18.84
C GLY A 553 -9.91 -24.38 19.12
N LYS A 554 -10.30 -23.92 20.33
CA LYS A 554 -11.71 -23.69 20.69
C LYS A 554 -12.30 -22.46 19.98
N VAL A 555 -11.45 -21.49 19.64
CA VAL A 555 -11.85 -20.24 18.98
C VAL A 555 -11.02 -20.05 17.71
N THR A 556 -11.70 -19.87 16.57
CA THR A 556 -11.04 -19.57 15.29
C THR A 556 -10.60 -18.12 15.23
N ILE A 557 -9.32 -17.87 14.94
CA ILE A 557 -8.84 -16.52 14.65
C ILE A 557 -9.09 -16.18 13.18
N SER A 558 -9.67 -15.01 12.94
CA SER A 558 -9.70 -14.42 11.61
C SER A 558 -8.30 -13.95 11.18
N GLY A 559 -7.51 -14.82 10.54
CA GLY A 559 -6.20 -14.47 9.95
C GLY A 559 -6.27 -13.61 8.68
N ALA A 560 -7.45 -13.07 8.35
CA ALA A 560 -7.82 -12.75 6.98
C ALA A 560 -7.11 -11.60 6.27
N ILE A 561 -6.35 -10.77 7.00
CA ILE A 561 -5.88 -9.46 6.49
C ILE A 561 -4.37 -9.25 6.75
N LEU A 562 -3.67 -10.20 7.38
CA LEU A 562 -2.21 -10.10 7.52
C LEU A 562 -1.55 -10.68 6.27
N THR A 563 -0.50 -10.06 5.77
CA THR A 563 0.30 -10.61 4.66
C THR A 563 1.28 -11.67 5.17
N PRO A 564 1.74 -12.61 4.32
CA PRO A 564 2.77 -13.58 4.69
C PRO A 564 3.99 -12.90 5.33
N GLY A 565 4.53 -11.86 4.71
CA GLY A 565 5.68 -11.10 5.24
C GLY A 565 5.43 -10.45 6.61
N SER A 566 4.20 -9.97 6.88
CA SER A 566 3.84 -9.44 8.19
C SER A 566 3.84 -10.50 9.30
N LEU A 567 3.43 -11.73 8.98
CA LEU A 567 3.52 -12.87 9.91
C LEU A 567 4.98 -13.26 10.13
N ILE A 568 5.77 -13.37 9.07
CA ILE A 568 7.21 -13.67 9.17
C ILE A 568 7.89 -12.62 10.06
N LYS A 569 7.66 -11.33 9.84
CA LYS A 569 8.24 -10.26 10.67
C LYS A 569 7.91 -10.41 12.15
N GLN A 570 6.66 -10.75 12.47
CA GLN A 570 6.24 -10.98 13.86
C GLN A 570 6.92 -12.20 14.47
N VAL A 571 7.05 -13.28 13.71
CA VAL A 571 7.81 -14.48 14.12
C VAL A 571 9.27 -14.14 14.40
N LEU A 572 9.91 -13.34 13.54
CA LEU A 572 11.28 -12.89 13.71
C LEU A 572 11.47 -12.05 14.98
N GLY A 573 10.51 -11.16 15.26
CA GLY A 573 10.49 -10.40 16.52
C GLY A 573 10.46 -11.30 17.77
N LEU A 574 9.85 -12.48 17.68
CA LEU A 574 9.74 -13.45 18.79
C LEU A 574 10.97 -14.34 18.98
N VAL A 575 11.96 -14.31 18.08
CA VAL A 575 13.13 -15.21 18.15
C VAL A 575 13.96 -14.97 19.42
N ASN A 576 14.01 -13.73 19.91
CA ASN A 576 14.78 -13.34 21.10
C ASN A 576 13.96 -13.30 22.40
N HIS A 577 12.65 -13.59 22.35
CA HIS A 577 11.79 -13.56 23.52
C HIS A 577 11.68 -14.95 24.16
N THR A 578 11.99 -15.03 25.45
CA THR A 578 11.86 -16.25 26.26
C THR A 578 10.73 -16.09 27.29
N GLY A 579 9.86 -17.08 27.41
CA GLY A 579 8.73 -17.09 28.35
C GLY A 579 7.48 -17.80 27.83
N GLN A 580 6.55 -18.14 28.74
CA GLN A 580 5.30 -18.84 28.42
C GLN A 580 4.40 -18.03 27.46
N ASP A 581 4.39 -16.71 27.62
CA ASP A 581 3.69 -15.79 26.75
C ASP A 581 4.22 -15.90 25.31
N ALA A 582 5.55 -15.94 25.13
CA ALA A 582 6.17 -16.05 23.81
C ALA A 582 5.80 -17.37 23.10
N VAL A 583 5.67 -18.47 23.85
CA VAL A 583 5.22 -19.78 23.32
C VAL A 583 3.76 -19.72 22.88
N THR A 584 2.89 -19.14 23.72
CA THR A 584 1.47 -18.96 23.40
C THR A 584 1.31 -18.10 22.14
N TYR A 585 2.09 -17.01 22.05
CA TYR A 585 2.07 -16.14 20.88
C TYR A 585 2.62 -16.80 19.61
N ALA A 586 3.67 -17.61 19.71
CA ALA A 586 4.17 -18.38 18.58
C ALA A 586 3.09 -19.35 18.05
N THR A 587 2.33 -19.98 18.96
CA THR A 587 1.22 -20.87 18.61
C THR A 587 0.09 -20.12 17.89
N VAL A 588 -0.23 -18.91 18.37
CA VAL A 588 -1.24 -18.04 17.72
C VAL A 588 -0.82 -17.66 16.30
N LEU A 589 0.46 -17.33 16.08
CA LEU A 589 0.97 -17.02 14.74
C LEU A 589 0.95 -18.24 13.81
N ASP A 590 1.26 -19.42 14.34
CA ASP A 590 1.19 -20.69 13.61
C ASP A 590 -0.25 -21.01 13.15
N LEU A 591 -1.24 -20.78 14.02
CA LEU A 591 -2.65 -20.94 13.68
C LEU A 591 -3.12 -19.91 12.64
N GLN A 592 -2.65 -18.66 12.73
CA GLN A 592 -2.93 -17.63 11.73
C GLN A 592 -2.36 -18.02 10.36
N TRP A 593 -1.15 -18.58 10.34
CA TRP A 593 -0.50 -19.09 9.13
C TRP A 593 -1.26 -20.26 8.51
N LYS A 594 -1.59 -21.29 9.31
CA LYS A 594 -2.39 -22.44 8.85
C LYS A 594 -3.73 -22.00 8.25
N THR A 595 -4.40 -21.04 8.88
CA THR A 595 -5.66 -20.47 8.37
C THR A 595 -5.46 -19.73 7.04
N MET A 596 -4.34 -19.02 6.88
CA MET A 596 -3.99 -18.34 5.63
C MET A 596 -3.73 -19.33 4.50
N VAL A 597 -2.90 -20.36 4.76
CA VAL A 597 -2.55 -21.41 3.80
C VAL A 597 -3.81 -22.16 3.36
N GLN A 598 -4.68 -22.52 4.31
CA GLN A 598 -5.92 -23.23 3.98
C GLN A 598 -6.82 -22.40 3.07
N ARG A 599 -6.97 -21.11 3.31
CA ARG A 599 -7.77 -20.24 2.44
C ARG A 599 -7.26 -20.22 1.00
N ILE A 600 -5.94 -20.21 0.81
CA ILE A 600 -5.35 -20.20 -0.52
C ILE A 600 -5.56 -21.56 -1.18
N LYS A 601 -5.41 -22.66 -0.43
CA LYS A 601 -5.77 -24.01 -0.91
C LYS A 601 -7.25 -24.13 -1.31
N ASP A 602 -8.14 -23.49 -0.56
CA ASP A 602 -9.58 -23.44 -0.88
C ASP A 602 -9.87 -22.66 -2.18
N SER A 603 -8.97 -21.76 -2.58
CA SER A 603 -9.05 -20.97 -3.82
C SER A 603 -8.46 -21.70 -5.03
N GLY A 604 -7.59 -22.69 -4.77
CA GLY A 604 -6.91 -23.48 -5.79
C GLY A 604 -5.64 -24.11 -5.23
N THR A 605 -5.13 -25.14 -5.90
CA THR A 605 -3.88 -25.80 -5.50
C THR A 605 -2.89 -25.76 -6.64
N LEU A 606 -1.65 -25.41 -6.34
CA LEU A 606 -0.58 -25.50 -7.32
C LEU A 606 -0.09 -26.95 -7.45
N SER A 607 0.22 -27.36 -8.68
CA SER A 607 0.96 -28.58 -8.98
C SER A 607 2.23 -28.24 -9.74
N ASN A 608 3.24 -29.10 -9.66
CA ASN A 608 4.48 -29.00 -10.44
C ASN A 608 5.18 -27.62 -10.35
N SER A 609 5.07 -26.99 -9.18
CA SER A 609 5.56 -25.63 -8.92
C SER A 609 6.63 -25.64 -7.83
N MET A 610 7.67 -24.82 -7.98
CA MET A 610 8.67 -24.60 -6.94
C MET A 610 8.92 -23.10 -6.73
N ALA A 611 9.36 -22.74 -5.52
CA ALA A 611 9.75 -21.37 -5.21
C ALA A 611 11.27 -21.22 -5.09
N VAL A 612 11.80 -20.18 -5.71
CA VAL A 612 13.16 -19.67 -5.54
C VAL A 612 13.06 -18.44 -4.63
N CYS A 613 13.66 -18.54 -3.45
CA CYS A 613 13.59 -17.54 -2.39
C CYS A 613 14.86 -16.68 -2.39
N ASP A 614 14.73 -15.40 -2.73
CA ASP A 614 15.83 -14.46 -2.62
C ASP A 614 16.13 -14.05 -1.18
N VAL A 615 17.35 -14.39 -0.77
CA VAL A 615 17.92 -14.13 0.56
C VAL A 615 19.17 -13.26 0.51
N SER A 616 19.40 -12.60 -0.63
CA SER A 616 20.54 -11.72 -0.86
C SER A 616 20.53 -10.49 0.05
N GLY A 617 21.70 -9.84 0.17
CA GLY A 617 21.86 -8.66 1.02
C GLY A 617 20.93 -7.50 0.64
N SER A 618 20.65 -7.32 -0.65
CA SER A 618 19.80 -6.26 -1.19
C SER A 618 18.34 -6.39 -0.76
N MET A 619 17.86 -7.62 -0.47
CA MET A 619 16.52 -7.90 0.03
C MET A 619 16.28 -7.41 1.47
N ASN A 620 17.32 -7.02 2.22
CA ASN A 620 17.17 -6.42 3.55
C ASN A 620 16.59 -4.99 3.52
N GLY A 621 16.41 -4.38 2.34
CA GLY A 621 15.77 -3.08 2.24
C GLY A 621 15.34 -2.71 0.81
N PRO A 622 14.50 -1.67 0.66
CA PRO A 622 13.98 -0.80 1.72
C PRO A 622 12.86 -1.47 2.55
N ALA A 623 12.85 -1.22 3.87
CA ALA A 623 11.78 -1.68 4.74
C ALA A 623 10.54 -0.78 4.61
N ASP A 624 9.35 -1.37 4.69
CA ASP A 624 8.11 -0.61 4.80
C ASP A 624 7.99 0.06 6.19
N ARG A 625 6.86 0.73 6.42
CA ARG A 625 6.59 1.44 7.69
C ARG A 625 6.47 0.55 8.91
N LEU A 626 6.11 -0.70 8.69
CA LEU A 626 6.02 -1.72 9.74
C LEU A 626 7.38 -2.42 9.93
N GLY A 627 8.42 -1.95 9.23
CA GLY A 627 9.76 -2.51 9.24
C GLY A 627 9.87 -3.83 8.47
N ILE A 628 8.90 -4.13 7.61
CA ILE A 628 8.86 -5.36 6.80
C ILE A 628 9.70 -5.12 5.55
N CYS A 629 10.70 -5.96 5.33
CA CYS A 629 11.62 -5.86 4.19
C CYS A 629 11.21 -6.81 3.06
N PRO A 630 11.70 -6.62 1.81
CA PRO A 630 11.53 -7.57 0.72
C PRO A 630 11.89 -9.02 1.12
N LEU A 631 12.92 -9.20 1.95
CA LEU A 631 13.33 -10.49 2.51
C LEU A 631 12.21 -11.19 3.30
N ASP A 632 11.47 -10.45 4.15
CA ASP A 632 10.37 -11.01 4.93
C ASP A 632 9.25 -11.52 3.99
N HIS A 633 9.03 -10.83 2.86
CA HIS A 633 8.09 -11.23 1.83
C HIS A 633 8.58 -12.43 1.01
N ALA A 634 9.86 -12.48 0.65
CA ALA A 634 10.45 -13.60 -0.09
C ALA A 634 10.32 -14.90 0.69
N ILE A 635 10.69 -14.90 1.98
CA ILE A 635 10.54 -16.06 2.87
C ILE A 635 9.06 -16.43 3.01
N GLY A 636 8.19 -15.45 3.29
CA GLY A 636 6.76 -15.71 3.47
C GLY A 636 6.08 -16.28 2.23
N LEU A 637 6.33 -15.73 1.05
CA LEU A 637 5.73 -16.22 -0.20
C LEU A 637 6.31 -17.59 -0.61
N SER A 638 7.61 -17.81 -0.40
CA SER A 638 8.24 -19.10 -0.71
C SER A 638 7.73 -20.24 0.17
N LEU A 639 7.60 -20.01 1.48
CA LEU A 639 6.99 -20.97 2.41
C LEU A 639 5.53 -21.25 2.03
N LEU A 640 4.81 -20.23 1.61
CA LEU A 640 3.42 -20.38 1.20
C LEU A 640 3.29 -21.24 -0.07
N ILE A 641 4.10 -21.00 -1.10
CA ILE A 641 4.14 -21.84 -2.31
C ILE A 641 4.49 -23.29 -1.94
N ALA A 642 5.47 -23.51 -1.07
CA ALA A 642 5.86 -24.84 -0.64
C ALA A 642 4.70 -25.58 0.05
N GLU A 643 3.87 -24.90 0.84
CA GLU A 643 2.74 -25.54 1.54
C GLU A 643 1.48 -25.71 0.68
N VAL A 644 1.23 -24.81 -0.28
CA VAL A 644 0.08 -24.86 -1.20
C VAL A 644 0.31 -25.86 -2.33
N THR A 645 1.56 -26.08 -2.75
CA THR A 645 1.88 -27.00 -3.84
C THR A 645 1.71 -28.46 -3.41
N LYS A 646 1.04 -29.25 -4.24
CA LYS A 646 0.86 -30.70 -4.01
C LYS A 646 2.19 -31.47 -4.11
N PRO A 647 2.32 -32.63 -3.44
CA PRO A 647 3.41 -33.58 -3.73
C PRO A 647 3.44 -33.93 -5.24
N PRO A 648 4.62 -34.20 -5.83
CA PRO A 648 5.91 -34.45 -5.18
C PRO A 648 6.73 -33.18 -4.89
N PHE A 649 6.40 -32.01 -5.46
CA PHE A 649 7.20 -30.78 -5.34
C PHE A 649 6.93 -29.98 -4.06
N GLY A 650 5.73 -30.15 -3.48
CA GLY A 650 5.37 -29.54 -2.21
C GLY A 650 6.42 -29.73 -1.11
N GLY A 651 6.55 -28.73 -0.25
CA GLY A 651 7.47 -28.73 0.90
C GLY A 651 8.92 -28.41 0.58
N ARG A 652 9.25 -27.99 -0.65
CA ARG A 652 10.62 -27.65 -1.06
C ARG A 652 10.70 -26.22 -1.57
N ILE A 653 11.81 -25.56 -1.25
CA ILE A 653 12.20 -24.25 -1.80
C ILE A 653 13.66 -24.29 -2.22
N ILE A 654 14.05 -23.44 -3.16
CA ILE A 654 15.45 -23.24 -3.54
C ILE A 654 15.89 -21.89 -2.99
N THR A 655 17.04 -21.83 -2.31
CA THR A 655 17.63 -20.55 -1.90
C THR A 655 18.33 -19.88 -3.07
N PHE A 656 18.11 -18.58 -3.24
CA PHE A 656 18.84 -17.77 -4.19
C PHE A 656 20.07 -17.18 -3.51
N SER A 657 21.23 -17.72 -3.82
CA SER A 657 22.51 -17.28 -3.29
C SER A 657 23.64 -17.70 -4.23
N GLN A 658 24.88 -17.33 -3.92
CA GLN A 658 26.08 -17.76 -4.65
C GLN A 658 26.15 -19.29 -4.79
N ASN A 659 25.67 -20.03 -3.78
CA ASN A 659 25.59 -21.49 -3.79
C ASN A 659 24.14 -21.91 -3.51
N PRO A 660 23.28 -21.96 -4.54
CA PRO A 660 21.86 -22.26 -4.34
C PRO A 660 21.67 -23.68 -3.80
N GLN A 661 20.75 -23.85 -2.85
CA GLN A 661 20.48 -25.13 -2.19
C GLN A 661 18.99 -25.39 -2.08
N ILE A 662 18.60 -26.66 -2.22
CA ILE A 662 17.23 -27.09 -1.93
C ILE A 662 17.06 -27.18 -0.40
N GLN A 663 16.07 -26.48 0.12
CA GLN A 663 15.66 -26.56 1.51
C GLN A 663 14.31 -27.28 1.59
N VAL A 664 14.25 -28.31 2.42
CA VAL A 664 13.00 -29.01 2.73
C VAL A 664 12.34 -28.29 3.90
N VAL A 665 11.22 -27.61 3.66
CA VAL A 665 10.51 -26.72 4.59
C VAL A 665 9.05 -27.16 4.83
N GLY A 666 8.68 -28.31 4.30
CA GLY A 666 7.36 -28.92 4.48
C GLY A 666 7.34 -30.38 4.00
N GLY A 667 6.13 -30.95 3.98
CA GLY A 667 5.87 -32.35 3.64
C GLY A 667 4.99 -33.01 4.71
N GLU A 668 4.39 -34.17 4.41
CA GLU A 668 3.52 -34.88 5.38
C GLU A 668 4.24 -35.25 6.68
N ALA A 669 5.56 -35.45 6.61
CA ALA A 669 6.40 -35.76 7.76
C ALA A 669 6.94 -34.51 8.51
N ASP A 670 6.72 -33.29 8.00
CA ASP A 670 7.26 -32.08 8.60
C ASP A 670 6.31 -31.47 9.64
N GLY A 671 6.55 -31.80 10.91
CA GLY A 671 5.81 -31.27 12.06
C GLY A 671 6.33 -29.93 12.61
N ARG A 672 7.29 -29.26 11.95
CA ARG A 672 7.86 -28.00 12.45
C ARG A 672 6.82 -26.88 12.50
N SER A 673 6.89 -26.06 13.55
CA SER A 673 6.09 -24.83 13.65
C SER A 673 6.55 -23.79 12.63
N LEU A 674 5.71 -22.80 12.30
CA LEU A 674 6.12 -21.68 11.45
C LEU A 674 7.42 -21.01 11.97
N LYS A 675 7.56 -20.85 13.29
CA LYS A 675 8.77 -20.30 13.90
C LYS A 675 10.02 -21.11 13.54
N ASP A 676 9.93 -22.43 13.64
CA ASP A 676 11.06 -23.31 13.37
C ASP A 676 11.39 -23.36 11.86
N LYS A 677 10.37 -23.34 11.00
CA LYS A 677 10.55 -23.26 9.53
C LYS A 677 11.26 -21.97 9.14
N VAL A 678 10.82 -20.83 9.66
CA VAL A 678 11.46 -19.53 9.41
C VAL A 678 12.90 -19.54 9.90
N GLN A 679 13.16 -20.04 11.11
CA GLN A 679 14.52 -20.15 11.64
C GLN A 679 15.40 -21.08 10.82
N TYR A 680 14.85 -22.17 10.29
CA TYR A 680 15.57 -23.11 9.43
C TYR A 680 16.01 -22.45 8.13
N VAL A 681 15.08 -21.76 7.43
CA VAL A 681 15.41 -20.98 6.22
C VAL A 681 16.40 -19.87 6.55
N GLN A 682 16.28 -19.24 7.73
CA GLN A 682 17.19 -18.18 8.18
C GLN A 682 18.62 -18.62 8.47
N ARG A 683 18.81 -19.88 8.82
CA ARG A 683 20.14 -20.45 9.09
C ARG A 683 20.79 -21.05 7.85
N ALA A 684 20.08 -21.09 6.71
CA ALA A 684 20.67 -21.54 5.46
C ALA A 684 21.86 -20.66 5.09
N ASN A 685 22.85 -21.21 4.38
CA ASN A 685 24.03 -20.45 3.99
C ASN A 685 23.69 -19.51 2.83
N TRP A 686 23.52 -18.23 3.14
CA TRP A 686 22.95 -17.25 2.21
C TRP A 686 23.94 -16.62 1.23
N GLY A 687 25.25 -16.81 1.39
CA GLY A 687 26.27 -16.40 0.41
C GLY A 687 26.40 -14.90 0.10
N TRP A 688 25.46 -14.04 0.53
CA TRP A 688 25.37 -12.58 0.35
C TRP A 688 25.42 -12.04 -1.10
N ASN A 689 25.65 -12.89 -2.10
CA ASN A 689 25.69 -12.61 -3.54
C ASN A 689 24.78 -13.57 -4.33
N THR A 690 24.50 -13.31 -5.61
CA THR A 690 23.35 -13.91 -6.32
C THR A 690 23.72 -14.51 -7.68
N ASP A 691 23.53 -15.82 -7.90
CA ASP A 691 23.63 -16.37 -9.26
C ASP A 691 22.32 -17.04 -9.70
N PHE A 692 21.58 -16.35 -10.58
CA PHE A 692 20.32 -16.85 -11.12
C PHE A 692 20.49 -18.08 -12.00
N ILE A 693 21.61 -18.15 -12.72
CA ILE A 693 21.87 -19.24 -13.65
C ILE A 693 22.20 -20.50 -12.87
N GLU A 694 22.92 -20.38 -11.76
CA GLU A 694 23.35 -21.55 -10.96
C GLU A 694 22.17 -22.27 -10.29
N VAL A 695 21.02 -21.61 -10.08
CA VAL A 695 19.78 -22.30 -9.69
C VAL A 695 19.42 -23.42 -10.67
N PHE A 696 19.64 -23.18 -11.96
CA PHE A 696 19.35 -24.17 -13.00
C PHE A 696 20.55 -25.07 -13.27
N ARG A 697 21.76 -24.50 -13.35
CA ARG A 697 22.99 -25.21 -13.71
C ARG A 697 23.53 -26.11 -12.61
N GLN A 698 23.42 -25.74 -11.33
CA GLN A 698 23.95 -26.54 -10.20
C GLN A 698 22.89 -27.36 -9.49
N VAL A 699 21.62 -26.94 -9.55
CA VAL A 699 20.55 -27.59 -8.77
C VAL A 699 19.61 -28.37 -9.67
N ILE A 700 18.86 -27.71 -10.56
CA ILE A 700 17.76 -28.37 -11.28
C ILE A 700 18.27 -29.34 -12.35
N LEU A 701 19.14 -28.87 -13.26
CA LEU A 701 19.60 -29.68 -14.40
C LEU A 701 20.50 -30.86 -14.00
N PRO A 702 21.49 -30.72 -13.10
CA PRO A 702 22.32 -31.86 -12.70
C PRO A 702 21.49 -32.96 -12.05
N LEU A 703 20.56 -32.60 -11.15
CA LEU A 703 19.67 -33.58 -10.54
C LEU A 703 18.84 -34.33 -11.59
N ALA A 704 18.35 -33.64 -12.62
CA ALA A 704 17.58 -34.25 -13.70
C ALA A 704 18.43 -35.19 -14.56
N VAL A 705 19.63 -34.75 -14.97
CA VAL A 705 20.53 -35.48 -15.84
C VAL A 705 21.13 -36.70 -15.13
N GLU A 706 21.64 -36.54 -13.90
CA GLU A 706 22.25 -37.61 -13.11
C GLU A 706 21.24 -38.71 -12.79
N ASN A 707 19.99 -38.35 -12.47
CA ASN A 707 18.94 -39.30 -12.10
C ASN A 707 18.08 -39.74 -13.28
N LYS A 708 18.36 -39.28 -14.51
CA LYS A 708 17.61 -39.57 -15.74
C LYS A 708 16.10 -39.33 -15.56
N VAL A 709 15.76 -38.19 -14.95
CA VAL A 709 14.38 -37.79 -14.69
C VAL A 709 13.68 -37.59 -16.03
N PRO A 710 12.51 -38.22 -16.27
CA PRO A 710 11.84 -38.05 -17.54
C PRO A 710 11.22 -36.63 -17.64
N PRO A 711 11.08 -36.04 -18.84
CA PRO A 711 10.62 -34.65 -19.01
C PRO A 711 9.26 -34.36 -18.36
N GLU A 712 8.37 -35.35 -18.26
CA GLU A 712 7.08 -35.27 -17.57
C GLU A 712 7.20 -35.02 -16.07
N ASP A 713 8.22 -35.57 -15.43
CA ASP A 713 8.48 -35.48 -13.99
C ASP A 713 9.32 -34.25 -13.61
N MET A 714 9.78 -33.49 -14.61
CA MET A 714 10.45 -32.22 -14.37
C MET A 714 9.50 -31.16 -13.83
N VAL A 715 10.05 -30.26 -13.01
CA VAL A 715 9.33 -29.06 -12.55
C VAL A 715 8.79 -28.31 -13.76
N LYS A 716 7.50 -27.96 -13.73
CA LYS A 716 6.83 -27.25 -14.84
C LYS A 716 6.78 -25.74 -14.62
N ARG A 717 6.86 -25.29 -13.36
CA ARG A 717 6.79 -23.87 -13.02
C ARG A 717 7.72 -23.50 -11.87
N VAL A 718 8.38 -22.35 -11.99
CA VAL A 718 9.26 -21.80 -10.96
C VAL A 718 8.86 -20.37 -10.65
N PHE A 719 8.54 -20.10 -9.38
CA PHE A 719 8.27 -18.76 -8.85
C PHE A 719 9.57 -18.17 -8.30
N VAL A 720 9.99 -17.03 -8.86
CA VAL A 720 11.24 -16.36 -8.49
C VAL A 720 10.89 -15.11 -7.68
N PHE A 721 11.06 -15.18 -6.36
CA PHE A 721 10.79 -14.06 -5.45
C PHE A 721 12.07 -13.29 -5.18
N SER A 722 12.29 -12.17 -5.87
CA SER A 722 13.56 -11.41 -5.85
C SER A 722 13.34 -9.91 -6.10
N ASP A 723 14.38 -9.09 -5.96
CA ASP A 723 14.42 -7.69 -6.38
C ASP A 723 14.79 -7.49 -7.87
N MET A 724 14.97 -8.59 -8.61
CA MET A 724 15.33 -8.63 -10.04
C MET A 724 16.75 -8.13 -10.36
N GLN A 725 17.63 -7.96 -9.36
CA GLN A 725 19.03 -7.58 -9.56
C GLN A 725 19.93 -8.82 -9.63
N PHE A 726 19.88 -9.53 -10.75
CA PHE A 726 20.74 -10.70 -10.98
C PHE A 726 22.18 -10.29 -11.28
N ASP A 727 23.17 -11.06 -10.82
CA ASP A 727 24.59 -10.77 -11.02
C ASP A 727 25.05 -11.10 -12.45
N GLN A 728 26.33 -10.89 -12.76
CA GLN A 728 26.89 -11.22 -14.07
C GLN A 728 26.67 -12.69 -14.45
N ALA A 729 25.97 -12.93 -15.56
CA ALA A 729 25.87 -14.24 -16.17
C ALA A 729 27.25 -14.76 -16.56
N GLN A 730 27.79 -15.75 -15.83
CA GLN A 730 29.06 -16.36 -16.20
C GLN A 730 28.86 -17.24 -17.44
N GLY A 731 29.25 -16.72 -18.60
CA GLY A 731 29.53 -17.56 -19.76
C GLY A 731 30.67 -18.51 -19.43
N ASP A 732 30.55 -19.77 -19.85
CA ASP A 732 31.51 -20.82 -19.55
C ASP A 732 32.94 -20.40 -19.97
N GLY A 733 33.76 -20.08 -18.97
CA GLY A 733 35.05 -19.43 -19.19
C GLY A 733 35.75 -19.05 -17.89
N MET A 734 36.22 -20.08 -17.17
CA MET A 734 37.39 -20.08 -16.28
C MET A 734 37.60 -18.88 -15.33
N HIS A 735 37.59 -19.15 -14.02
CA HIS A 735 38.14 -18.33 -12.92
C HIS A 735 38.98 -17.11 -13.35
N GLY A 736 38.39 -15.93 -13.18
CA GLY A 736 39.07 -14.67 -12.87
C GLY A 736 40.46 -14.44 -13.44
N PHE A 737 40.58 -14.21 -14.75
CA PHE A 737 41.65 -13.36 -15.32
C PHE A 737 41.14 -12.72 -16.60
N MET A 738 40.64 -11.48 -16.48
CA MET A 738 40.41 -10.61 -17.63
C MET A 738 41.77 -10.23 -18.21
N THR A 739 42.21 -10.96 -19.24
CA THR A 739 43.16 -10.45 -20.22
C THR A 739 42.47 -10.45 -21.58
N PRO A 740 42.27 -9.29 -22.22
CA PRO A 740 41.78 -9.26 -23.58
C PRO A 740 42.96 -9.68 -24.47
N VAL A 741 43.00 -10.94 -24.88
CA VAL A 741 43.88 -11.33 -25.99
C VAL A 741 43.21 -10.86 -27.27
N PHE A 742 43.61 -9.67 -27.70
CA PHE A 742 43.40 -9.19 -29.07
C PHE A 742 44.02 -10.19 -30.06
N GLY A 743 43.25 -10.62 -31.05
CA GLY A 743 43.83 -10.98 -32.36
C GLY A 743 43.88 -12.44 -32.80
N VAL A 744 42.89 -13.30 -32.47
CA VAL A 744 42.70 -14.57 -33.20
C VAL A 744 41.28 -14.68 -33.74
N PRO A 745 41.07 -14.51 -35.06
CA PRO A 745 39.79 -14.85 -35.68
C PRO A 745 39.67 -16.38 -35.76
N GLY A 746 38.68 -16.95 -35.05
CA GLY A 746 38.20 -18.31 -35.33
C GLY A 746 38.40 -19.42 -34.29
N SER A 747 38.68 -19.14 -33.01
CA SER A 747 38.77 -20.22 -32.00
C SER A 747 38.13 -19.86 -30.65
N GLY A 748 36.84 -20.14 -30.54
CA GLY A 748 36.02 -20.14 -29.33
C GLY A 748 34.54 -20.05 -29.73
N PRO A 749 33.60 -20.78 -29.11
CA PRO A 749 32.18 -20.50 -29.35
C PRO A 749 31.95 -19.03 -28.98
N GLU A 750 31.31 -18.26 -29.86
CA GLU A 750 30.90 -16.89 -29.57
C GLU A 750 30.05 -16.91 -28.31
N VAL A 751 30.67 -16.64 -27.14
CA VAL A 751 29.91 -16.36 -25.92
C VAL A 751 29.21 -15.05 -26.21
N ASN A 752 27.92 -15.15 -26.53
CA ASN A 752 27.08 -14.03 -26.92
C ASN A 752 27.07 -13.01 -25.76
N ARG A 753 27.93 -11.99 -25.87
CA ARG A 753 28.10 -10.90 -24.89
C ARG A 753 26.78 -10.24 -24.46
N TRP A 754 25.75 -10.34 -25.29
CA TRP A 754 24.46 -9.65 -25.15
C TRP A 754 23.30 -10.56 -24.71
N GLN A 755 23.57 -11.81 -24.31
CA GLN A 755 22.53 -12.73 -23.85
C GLN A 755 22.04 -12.38 -22.45
N THR A 756 20.72 -12.38 -22.27
CA THR A 756 20.12 -12.21 -20.94
C THR A 756 20.15 -13.53 -20.17
N HIS A 757 19.99 -13.46 -18.85
CA HIS A 757 19.87 -14.63 -17.98
C HIS A 757 18.81 -15.62 -18.45
N HIS A 758 17.65 -15.12 -18.89
CA HIS A 758 16.57 -15.97 -19.37
C HIS A 758 17.00 -16.77 -20.61
N GLN A 759 17.63 -16.10 -21.59
CA GLN A 759 18.12 -16.74 -22.82
C GLN A 759 19.21 -17.78 -22.54
N PHE A 760 20.04 -17.54 -21.52
CA PHE A 760 21.05 -18.50 -21.09
C PHE A 760 20.41 -19.76 -20.50
N VAL A 761 19.39 -19.60 -19.64
CA VAL A 761 18.63 -20.72 -19.08
C VAL A 761 17.95 -21.52 -20.20
N GLU A 762 17.34 -20.85 -21.19
CA GLU A 762 16.74 -21.53 -22.35
C GLU A 762 17.75 -22.43 -23.08
N MET A 763 18.95 -21.90 -23.33
CA MET A 763 20.02 -22.64 -24.00
C MET A 763 20.48 -23.86 -23.20
N GLU A 764 20.69 -23.72 -21.89
CA GLU A 764 21.15 -24.82 -21.03
C GLU A 764 20.12 -25.95 -20.91
N PHE A 765 18.83 -25.62 -20.83
CA PHE A 765 17.77 -26.64 -20.87
C PHE A 765 17.72 -27.36 -22.21
N GLN A 766 17.79 -26.60 -23.32
CA GLN A 766 17.77 -27.16 -24.66
C GLN A 766 18.97 -28.10 -24.91
N LYS A 767 20.16 -27.71 -24.42
CA LYS A 767 21.38 -28.51 -24.49
C LYS A 767 21.26 -29.87 -23.79
N HIS A 768 20.51 -29.93 -22.70
CA HIS A 768 20.28 -31.17 -21.94
C HIS A 768 18.99 -31.90 -22.35
N GLY A 769 18.28 -31.43 -23.39
CA GLY A 769 17.08 -32.08 -23.93
C GLY A 769 15.83 -31.91 -23.07
N TYR A 770 15.79 -30.91 -22.18
CA TYR A 770 14.63 -30.62 -21.34
C TYR A 770 13.92 -29.34 -21.79
N GLU A 771 12.61 -29.28 -21.53
CA GLU A 771 11.85 -28.04 -21.68
C GLU A 771 12.09 -27.09 -20.51
N VAL A 772 12.24 -25.80 -20.82
CA VAL A 772 12.33 -24.74 -19.81
C VAL A 772 11.01 -24.65 -19.04
N PRO A 773 11.04 -24.68 -17.69
CA PRO A 773 9.84 -24.47 -16.89
C PRO A 773 9.30 -23.05 -17.08
N GLU A 774 8.00 -22.87 -16.85
CA GLU A 774 7.40 -21.55 -16.82
C GLU A 774 8.00 -20.72 -15.68
N LEU A 775 8.53 -19.54 -15.99
CA LEU A 775 9.21 -18.69 -15.01
C LEU A 775 8.31 -17.51 -14.61
N VAL A 776 7.91 -17.47 -13.35
CA VAL A 776 7.15 -16.38 -12.76
C VAL A 776 8.09 -15.48 -11.97
N TYR A 777 8.49 -14.37 -12.58
CA TYR A 777 9.33 -13.35 -11.96
C TYR A 777 8.47 -12.45 -11.07
N TRP A 778 8.70 -12.54 -9.76
CA TRP A 778 7.95 -11.78 -8.76
C TRP A 778 8.84 -10.73 -8.10
N ASN A 779 8.69 -9.49 -8.54
CA ASN A 779 9.46 -8.36 -8.04
C ASN A 779 8.96 -7.87 -6.66
N LEU A 780 9.81 -7.99 -5.64
CA LEU A 780 9.52 -7.64 -4.25
C LEU A 780 10.15 -6.32 -3.79
N ALA A 781 11.21 -5.86 -4.46
CA ALA A 781 11.83 -4.58 -4.17
C ALA A 781 11.78 -3.75 -5.44
N GLY A 782 11.13 -2.58 -5.41
CA GLY A 782 10.87 -1.77 -6.60
C GLY A 782 12.10 -1.22 -7.33
N ARG A 783 13.31 -1.74 -7.11
CA ARG A 783 14.55 -1.20 -7.64
C ARG A 783 14.45 -0.94 -9.14
N ALA A 784 14.95 0.23 -9.52
CA ALA A 784 14.92 0.71 -10.89
C ALA A 784 15.78 -0.14 -11.81
N GLY A 785 15.38 -0.25 -13.08
CA GLY A 785 16.24 -0.70 -14.15
C GLY A 785 15.81 -2.01 -14.78
N ALA A 786 16.79 -2.84 -15.09
CA ALA A 786 16.65 -3.92 -16.05
C ALA A 786 15.57 -4.94 -15.66
N VAL A 787 14.84 -5.42 -16.67
CA VAL A 787 13.76 -6.39 -16.52
C VAL A 787 14.19 -7.76 -17.05
N PRO A 788 13.74 -8.87 -16.42
CA PRO A 788 14.20 -10.20 -16.81
C PRO A 788 13.61 -10.66 -18.16
N VAL A 789 12.44 -10.13 -18.55
CA VAL A 789 11.66 -10.57 -19.72
C VAL A 789 10.92 -9.41 -20.40
N THR A 790 10.61 -9.56 -21.70
CA THR A 790 9.73 -8.68 -22.48
C THR A 790 8.28 -9.17 -22.46
N HIS A 791 7.35 -8.32 -22.92
CA HIS A 791 5.91 -8.55 -22.84
C HIS A 791 5.37 -9.77 -23.60
N ASP A 792 6.11 -10.29 -24.58
CA ASP A 792 5.75 -11.35 -25.52
C ASP A 792 6.50 -12.67 -25.29
N MET A 793 7.38 -12.73 -24.29
CA MET A 793 8.16 -13.94 -23.99
C MET A 793 7.27 -15.06 -23.43
N LYS A 794 7.02 -16.07 -24.26
CA LYS A 794 6.19 -17.24 -23.93
C LYS A 794 6.79 -18.05 -22.79
N GLY A 795 5.95 -18.50 -21.87
CA GLY A 795 6.34 -19.26 -20.67
C GLY A 795 6.88 -18.38 -19.55
N THR A 796 6.63 -17.06 -19.60
CA THR A 796 7.12 -16.12 -18.58
C THR A 796 6.01 -15.22 -18.05
N ALA A 797 6.13 -14.83 -16.79
CA ALA A 797 5.23 -13.91 -16.12
C ALA A 797 6.03 -12.86 -15.36
N LEU A 798 5.52 -11.63 -15.33
CA LEU A 798 6.06 -10.56 -14.50
C LEU A 798 4.99 -10.07 -13.54
N VAL A 799 5.24 -10.26 -12.25
CA VAL A 799 4.34 -9.88 -11.14
C VAL A 799 5.13 -9.01 -10.18
N SER A 800 4.46 -8.08 -9.50
CA SER A 800 5.12 -7.23 -8.51
C SER A 800 4.24 -6.95 -7.30
N GLY A 801 4.90 -6.61 -6.20
CA GLY A 801 4.27 -6.23 -4.94
C GLY A 801 4.12 -7.38 -3.96
N GLN A 802 3.45 -7.11 -2.84
CA GLN A 802 3.54 -7.93 -1.63
C GLN A 802 2.21 -8.64 -1.29
N SER A 803 1.30 -8.70 -2.26
CA SER A 803 -0.10 -9.01 -2.00
C SER A 803 -0.45 -10.49 -2.13
N GLN A 804 -0.98 -11.05 -1.05
CA GLN A 804 -1.65 -12.36 -1.05
C GLN A 804 -2.81 -12.40 -2.06
N ALA A 805 -3.49 -11.27 -2.27
CA ALA A 805 -4.64 -11.19 -3.16
C ALA A 805 -4.24 -11.38 -4.62
N LEU A 806 -3.03 -10.96 -5.03
CA LEU A 806 -2.51 -11.27 -6.36
C LEU A 806 -2.33 -12.77 -6.54
N MET A 807 -1.72 -13.45 -5.56
CA MET A 807 -1.57 -14.91 -5.61
C MET A 807 -2.92 -15.61 -5.70
N LYS A 808 -3.89 -15.21 -4.86
CA LYS A 808 -5.26 -15.73 -4.92
C LYS A 808 -5.89 -15.47 -6.28
N ALA A 809 -5.82 -14.24 -6.78
CA ALA A 809 -6.39 -13.87 -8.07
C ALA A 809 -5.80 -14.70 -9.21
N PHE A 810 -4.51 -14.99 -9.20
CA PHE A 810 -3.91 -15.83 -10.23
C PHE A 810 -4.37 -17.30 -10.16
N LEU A 811 -4.58 -17.83 -8.95
CA LEU A 811 -5.16 -19.16 -8.74
C LEU A 811 -6.64 -19.19 -9.16
N ASP A 812 -7.45 -18.24 -8.67
CA ASP A 812 -8.90 -18.14 -8.95
C ASP A 812 -9.18 -17.96 -10.45
N CYS A 813 -8.38 -17.13 -11.13
CA CYS A 813 -8.57 -16.87 -12.54
C CYS A 813 -8.15 -18.07 -13.41
N GLY A 814 -7.61 -19.16 -12.84
CA GLY A 814 -7.07 -20.26 -13.63
C GLY A 814 -5.99 -19.77 -14.60
N VAL A 815 -5.30 -18.66 -14.29
CA VAL A 815 -4.24 -18.07 -15.15
C VAL A 815 -3.16 -19.11 -15.42
N PHE A 816 -3.04 -20.06 -14.51
CA PHE A 816 -2.01 -21.08 -14.45
C PHE A 816 -2.51 -22.50 -14.74
N GLU A 817 -3.79 -22.68 -15.06
CA GLU A 817 -4.43 -24.01 -15.19
C GLU A 817 -5.05 -24.28 -16.59
N GLU A 818 -5.17 -23.28 -17.47
CA GLU A 818 -5.84 -23.47 -18.76
C GLU A 818 -4.95 -24.10 -19.84
N GLU A 819 -5.40 -25.25 -20.36
CA GLU A 819 -5.03 -25.82 -21.65
C GLU A 819 -5.96 -25.21 -22.71
N GLU A 820 -5.53 -24.22 -23.50
CA GLU A 820 -6.31 -23.83 -24.68
C GLU A 820 -6.24 -24.97 -25.71
N ILE A 821 -7.39 -25.38 -26.22
CA ILE A 821 -7.50 -26.30 -27.35
C ILE A 821 -7.39 -25.43 -28.60
N GLU A 822 -6.21 -25.37 -29.22
CA GLU A 822 -6.10 -24.87 -30.60
C GLU A 822 -6.86 -25.84 -31.52
N ALA A 823 -8.04 -25.42 -31.98
CA ALA A 823 -8.73 -26.11 -33.06
C ALA A 823 -7.97 -25.81 -34.36
N MET A 824 -7.17 -26.77 -34.81
CA MET A 824 -6.54 -26.71 -36.12
C MET A 824 -7.67 -26.86 -37.16
N GLU A 825 -8.01 -25.77 -37.87
CA GLU A 825 -8.88 -25.85 -39.05
C GLU A 825 -8.16 -26.74 -40.08
N GLY A 826 -8.62 -27.98 -40.19
CA GLY A 826 -8.12 -28.91 -41.19
C GLY A 826 -8.64 -28.49 -42.56
N ASP A 827 -7.72 -28.12 -43.44
CA ASP A 827 -7.98 -28.04 -44.87
C ASP A 827 -8.54 -29.39 -45.34
N GLY A 828 -9.80 -29.36 -45.79
CA GLY A 828 -10.52 -30.56 -46.20
C GLY A 828 -9.90 -31.21 -47.42
N GLN A 829 -9.28 -32.37 -47.23
CA GLN A 829 -9.37 -33.50 -48.16
C GLN A 829 -8.96 -34.79 -47.44
N GLY A 830 -9.88 -35.75 -47.49
CA GLY A 830 -9.91 -36.87 -46.56
C GLY A 830 -8.82 -37.92 -46.74
N ASP A 831 -8.52 -38.60 -45.64
CA ASP A 831 -8.61 -40.05 -45.51
C ASP A 831 -8.59 -40.39 -44.01
N ASP A 832 -9.26 -41.47 -43.64
CA ASP A 832 -9.47 -41.93 -42.26
C ASP A 832 -8.13 -42.19 -41.55
N SER A 833 -7.73 -41.24 -40.72
CA SER A 833 -6.77 -41.48 -39.64
C SER A 833 -7.26 -40.74 -38.39
N LEU A 834 -7.57 -41.51 -37.35
CA LEU A 834 -7.82 -41.01 -35.99
C LEU A 834 -6.52 -40.35 -35.48
N GLY A 835 -6.31 -39.10 -35.86
CA GLY A 835 -5.25 -38.26 -35.31
C GLY A 835 -5.57 -37.95 -33.86
N GLU A 836 -4.70 -38.38 -32.95
CA GLU A 836 -4.67 -37.83 -31.59
C GLU A 836 -4.55 -36.31 -31.71
N ASN A 837 -5.60 -35.57 -31.33
CA ASN A 837 -5.51 -34.14 -31.11
C ASN A 837 -4.50 -33.91 -29.99
N GLN A 838 -3.22 -33.70 -30.35
CA GLN A 838 -2.20 -33.24 -29.41
C GLN A 838 -2.63 -31.87 -28.93
N LYS A 839 -3.23 -31.82 -27.73
CA LYS A 839 -3.49 -30.59 -27.00
C LYS A 839 -2.15 -29.89 -26.75
N LYS A 840 -1.80 -28.93 -27.60
CA LYS A 840 -0.58 -28.16 -27.44
C LYS A 840 -0.85 -27.07 -26.40
N LYS A 841 -0.25 -27.17 -25.22
CA LYS A 841 -0.35 -26.13 -24.18
C LYS A 841 0.21 -24.81 -24.70
N THR A 842 -0.65 -23.82 -24.94
CA THR A 842 -0.20 -22.45 -25.20
C THR A 842 0.38 -21.86 -23.92
N ARG A 843 1.71 -21.68 -23.91
CA ARG A 843 2.41 -21.02 -22.79
C ARG A 843 1.95 -19.56 -22.68
N PHE A 844 1.71 -19.09 -21.46
CA PHE A 844 1.33 -17.69 -21.22
C PHE A 844 2.48 -16.72 -21.49
N ASP A 845 2.15 -15.48 -21.82
CA ASP A 845 3.08 -14.35 -21.88
C ASP A 845 2.73 -13.31 -20.78
N PRO A 846 3.67 -12.42 -20.41
CA PRO A 846 3.43 -11.44 -19.35
C PRO A 846 2.23 -10.53 -19.59
N LEU A 847 1.97 -10.09 -20.83
CA LEU A 847 0.87 -9.18 -21.12
C LEU A 847 -0.49 -9.86 -21.07
N LYS A 848 -0.60 -11.12 -21.51
CA LYS A 848 -1.80 -11.97 -21.39
C LYS A 848 -2.19 -12.14 -19.93
N ILE A 849 -1.22 -12.27 -19.03
CA ILE A 849 -1.46 -12.31 -17.58
C ILE A 849 -2.07 -11.01 -17.07
N VAL A 850 -1.52 -9.85 -17.48
CA VAL A 850 -2.09 -8.55 -17.07
C VAL A 850 -3.52 -8.42 -17.59
N ARG A 851 -3.76 -8.73 -18.88
CA ARG A 851 -5.11 -8.71 -19.48
C ARG A 851 -6.09 -9.59 -18.72
N LYS A 852 -5.69 -10.81 -18.36
CA LYS A 852 -6.53 -11.74 -17.59
C LYS A 852 -6.82 -11.21 -16.19
N ALA A 853 -5.82 -10.62 -15.52
CA ALA A 853 -5.99 -10.08 -14.19
C ALA A 853 -6.90 -8.83 -14.14
N VAL A 854 -6.78 -7.92 -15.11
CA VAL A 854 -7.66 -6.73 -15.21
C VAL A 854 -9.00 -7.03 -15.90
N GLY A 855 -9.11 -8.19 -16.57
CA GLY A 855 -10.35 -8.69 -17.17
C GLY A 855 -11.32 -9.32 -16.17
N HIS A 856 -10.98 -9.36 -14.88
CA HIS A 856 -11.89 -9.85 -13.85
C HIS A 856 -13.14 -8.96 -13.73
N ALA A 857 -14.33 -9.55 -13.62
CA ALA A 857 -15.63 -8.86 -13.61
C ALA A 857 -15.75 -7.71 -12.60
N GLY A 858 -15.01 -7.83 -11.50
CA GLY A 858 -14.85 -6.78 -10.50
C GLY A 858 -14.25 -5.46 -11.01
N PHE A 859 -13.81 -5.36 -12.27
CA PHE A 859 -13.31 -4.12 -12.88
C PHE A 859 -14.17 -3.61 -14.05
N ASP A 860 -15.25 -4.30 -14.43
CA ASP A 860 -16.04 -3.99 -15.63
C ASP A 860 -16.86 -2.71 -15.52
N MET A 861 -17.09 -2.25 -14.30
CA MET A 861 -17.79 -0.99 -14.03
C MET A 861 -16.94 0.26 -14.28
N LEU A 862 -15.62 0.09 -14.47
CA LEU A 862 -14.70 1.20 -14.69
C LEU A 862 -14.86 1.76 -16.09
N ARG A 863 -14.96 3.08 -16.20
CA ARG A 863 -15.20 3.78 -17.49
C ARG A 863 -14.31 5.00 -17.62
N VAL A 864 -13.78 5.22 -18.83
CA VAL A 864 -13.06 6.45 -19.20
C VAL A 864 -14.07 7.42 -19.82
N VAL A 865 -14.06 8.68 -19.39
CA VAL A 865 -15.05 9.70 -19.81
C VAL A 865 -14.43 11.05 -20.23
N ASP A 866 -13.11 11.18 -20.14
CA ASP A 866 -12.35 12.37 -20.58
C ASP A 866 -11.85 12.26 -22.02
#